data_AF-A0A1D3UAG4-F1
#
_entry.id   AF-A0A1D3UAG4-F1
#
_cell.length_a   1.000
_cell.length_b   1.000
_cell.length_c   1.000
_cell.angle_alpha   90.00
_cell.angle_beta   90.00
_cell.angle_gamma   90.00
#
_symmetry.space_group_name_H-M   'P 1'
#
loop_
_entity.id
_entity.type
_entity.pdbx_description
1 polymer ?
#
loop_
_entity_poly.entity_id
_entity_poly.type
_entity_poly.pdbx_seq_one_letter_code
_entity_poly.pdbx_strand_id
1 'polypeptide(L)'
;MKSIGSGVFLILIVYLLSYCDGIRKKRGVSNRGRLFLNRKLRYINSKIISRRKENYVRMKMTENKIKGKDIIYGNECRNELLKGILTVSDVVKLTLGPRGRNVLLEKDYGSPLIINDGVTIAKNISLKDRKKNNGVKLMQESTNISNDKAGDGTSSTALMTATITKKGIDQVNNNHNPIPIQRGIQLASKMIIEKIKSLSTPIKTYKDILNIATIASNNDIHMGKIIANAYDKLGKNAAIILDDNADINDKLEFTEGYNFDRGIINPYLLYNENKDYIEYTNVSTLITDQNIDNIQSILPILEIFAKNKQPLCIIADDFSNEVLQTLIINKLKGAIKVVPIRAPSFGDRRKDYLKDLCIVTNSKYISADVGLDLNNLHNNMNSFDNNYLSLLGNANTLIVKKDRTSLITKEEYKDKIDERINVLKKEYEETTSKYDKEKLNERIAALSGGIAKILIGGNTETEQKERKFKYEDATNAVKSAIDIGYVPGGGVTYLEIIKSNFVEEIHKKIEEQLQNVGNQEEKKYIDLVGNLESEIELQKMGANIVVSSLDVITKQIANNAGVNGENVVKIILNSKDKYGFGYDVNTNKFVNMVENGIIDSTNVIISVIKNSCSIASMVLTTECMMVDSEKKDKGILDSSLNARNYLPKHRRRGYRSKIDDENEEDDEDDLDDDEEDDEEDDEEDEDEEDEEDDEEGEDDGYNYDE
;
A
#
# COMPACT_ATOMS: atom_id res chain seq x y z
N MET A 1 -12.70 -41.91 34.63
CA MET A 1 -11.74 -42.04 35.75
C MET A 1 -10.34 -41.62 35.32
N LYS A 2 -9.78 -40.54 35.88
CA LYS A 2 -8.33 -40.28 36.14
C LYS A 2 -8.03 -38.81 36.54
N SER A 3 -8.92 -38.14 37.27
CA SER A 3 -8.69 -36.80 37.88
C SER A 3 -7.80 -36.83 39.14
N ILE A 4 -6.89 -37.81 39.25
CA ILE A 4 -6.11 -38.10 40.47
C ILE A 4 -4.58 -38.04 40.17
N GLY A 5 -4.19 -37.77 38.92
CA GLY A 5 -2.80 -37.96 38.44
C GLY A 5 -1.74 -36.98 38.95
N SER A 6 -2.09 -35.75 39.32
CA SER A 6 -1.11 -34.71 39.68
C SER A 6 -0.71 -34.73 41.16
N GLY A 7 -1.69 -34.80 42.07
CA GLY A 7 -1.45 -34.85 43.51
C GLY A 7 -0.69 -36.11 43.95
N VAL A 8 -1.08 -37.27 43.43
CA VAL A 8 -0.40 -38.54 43.74
C VAL A 8 1.05 -38.53 43.26
N PHE A 9 1.36 -37.93 42.10
CA PHE A 9 2.74 -37.83 41.61
C PHE A 9 3.61 -36.92 42.49
N LEU A 10 3.05 -35.84 43.03
CA LEU A 10 3.74 -34.96 43.97
C LEU A 10 4.02 -35.67 45.30
N ILE A 11 3.02 -36.40 45.83
CA ILE A 11 3.16 -37.22 47.04
C ILE A 11 4.21 -38.31 46.83
N LEU A 12 4.23 -38.99 45.68
CA LEU A 12 5.23 -40.01 45.34
C LEU A 12 6.65 -39.42 45.26
N ILE A 13 6.81 -38.20 44.73
CA ILE A 13 8.09 -37.49 44.72
C ILE A 13 8.54 -37.11 46.13
N VAL A 14 7.64 -36.58 46.98
CA VAL A 14 7.97 -36.26 48.37
C VAL A 14 8.32 -37.53 49.16
N TYR A 15 7.58 -38.62 48.97
CA TYR A 15 7.87 -39.91 49.60
C TYR A 15 9.21 -40.48 49.12
N LEU A 16 9.52 -40.40 47.82
CA LEU A 16 10.83 -40.79 47.27
C LEU A 16 11.97 -39.91 47.79
N LEU A 17 11.75 -38.60 47.96
CA LEU A 17 12.75 -37.69 48.53
C LEU A 17 13.00 -38.01 50.02
N SER A 18 11.96 -38.23 50.82
CA SER A 18 12.08 -38.67 52.22
C SER A 18 12.73 -40.05 52.34
N TYR A 19 12.44 -40.98 51.42
CA TYR A 19 13.11 -42.28 51.37
C TYR A 19 14.59 -42.15 50.98
N CYS A 20 14.92 -41.22 50.07
CA CYS A 20 16.30 -40.86 49.73
C CYS A 20 17.06 -40.18 50.89
N ASP A 21 16.37 -39.40 51.74
CA ASP A 21 16.96 -38.86 52.99
C ASP A 21 17.16 -39.95 54.05
N GLY A 22 16.27 -40.95 54.11
CA GLY A 22 16.49 -42.17 54.89
C GLY A 22 17.74 -42.94 54.45
N ILE A 23 17.96 -43.06 53.14
CA ILE A 23 19.17 -43.66 52.55
C ILE A 23 20.41 -42.78 52.80
N ARG A 24 20.31 -41.45 52.74
CA ARG A 24 21.43 -40.52 53.04
C ARG A 24 22.00 -40.67 54.44
N LYS A 25 21.23 -41.16 55.42
CA LYS A 25 21.69 -41.44 56.79
C LYS A 25 22.23 -42.87 57.02
N LYS A 26 22.13 -43.79 56.05
CA LYS A 26 22.67 -45.15 56.18
C LYS A 26 23.47 -45.60 54.95
N ARG A 27 24.79 -45.69 55.17
CA ARG A 27 25.88 -46.22 54.29
C ARG A 27 26.43 -45.23 53.25
N GLY A 28 27.76 -45.24 53.14
CA GLY A 28 28.54 -44.21 52.44
C GLY A 28 28.42 -44.28 50.92
N VAL A 29 27.71 -43.31 50.33
CA VAL A 29 27.74 -43.06 48.89
C VAL A 29 29.05 -42.35 48.54
N SER A 30 29.87 -42.95 47.68
CA SER A 30 31.14 -42.36 47.26
C SER A 30 30.97 -41.00 46.58
N ASN A 31 32.02 -40.15 46.63
CA ASN A 31 31.95 -38.78 46.08
C ASN A 31 31.54 -38.74 44.59
N ARG A 32 31.87 -39.76 43.79
CA ARG A 32 31.40 -39.88 42.39
C ARG A 32 29.88 -40.04 42.29
N GLY A 33 29.25 -40.83 43.18
CA GLY A 33 27.80 -41.02 43.21
C GLY A 33 27.04 -39.73 43.55
N ARG A 34 27.54 -38.96 44.54
CA ARG A 34 27.01 -37.62 44.86
C ARG A 34 27.11 -36.65 43.69
N LEU A 35 28.24 -36.64 42.97
CA LEU A 35 28.44 -35.75 41.82
C LEU A 35 27.49 -36.08 40.66
N PHE A 36 27.27 -37.37 40.39
CA PHE A 36 26.34 -37.84 39.35
C PHE A 36 24.88 -37.49 39.69
N LEU A 37 24.47 -37.70 40.94
CA LEU A 37 23.12 -37.33 41.40
C LEU A 37 22.89 -35.81 41.31
N ASN A 38 23.87 -34.99 41.69
CA ASN A 38 23.80 -33.53 41.60
C ASN A 38 23.85 -32.98 40.16
N ARG A 39 24.44 -33.73 39.20
CA ARG A 39 24.30 -33.42 37.76
C ARG A 39 22.90 -33.77 37.25
N LYS A 40 22.38 -34.95 37.61
CA LYS A 40 21.05 -35.42 37.19
C LYS A 40 19.92 -34.53 37.75
N LEU A 41 20.02 -34.11 39.01
CA LEU A 41 19.10 -33.14 39.63
C LEU A 41 19.17 -31.76 38.96
N ARG A 42 20.36 -31.26 38.61
CA ARG A 42 20.49 -29.99 37.86
C ARG A 42 19.85 -30.08 36.47
N TYR A 43 20.04 -31.19 35.76
CA TYR A 43 19.41 -31.42 34.44
C TYR A 43 17.87 -31.54 34.55
N ILE A 44 17.35 -32.18 35.60
CA ILE A 44 15.91 -32.24 35.87
C ILE A 44 15.37 -30.84 36.18
N ASN A 45 16.05 -30.07 37.04
CA ASN A 45 15.65 -28.68 37.34
C ASN A 45 15.69 -27.78 36.10
N SER A 46 16.73 -27.86 35.25
CA SER A 46 16.77 -27.06 34.01
C SER A 46 15.63 -27.42 33.05
N LYS A 47 15.24 -28.70 33.00
CA LYS A 47 14.14 -29.19 32.14
C LYS A 47 12.74 -28.90 32.72
N ILE A 48 12.63 -28.73 34.04
CA ILE A 48 11.42 -28.21 34.70
C ILE A 48 11.32 -26.70 34.54
N ILE A 49 12.44 -25.97 34.62
CA ILE A 49 12.50 -24.52 34.39
C ILE A 49 12.22 -24.19 32.92
N SER A 50 12.73 -24.98 31.95
CA SER A 50 12.41 -24.80 30.53
C SER A 50 10.92 -25.04 30.27
N ARG A 51 10.34 -26.13 30.81
CA ARG A 51 8.90 -26.40 30.72
C ARG A 51 8.04 -25.36 31.43
N ARG A 52 8.51 -24.77 32.54
CA ARG A 52 7.85 -23.63 33.19
C ARG A 52 7.92 -22.39 32.31
N LYS A 53 9.06 -22.09 31.66
CA LYS A 53 9.15 -21.00 30.66
C LYS A 53 8.24 -21.26 29.45
N GLU A 54 8.23 -22.46 28.88
CA GLU A 54 7.33 -22.84 27.78
C GLU A 54 5.86 -22.69 28.17
N ASN A 55 5.48 -23.14 29.37
CA ASN A 55 4.12 -22.99 29.88
C ASN A 55 3.77 -21.54 30.24
N TYR A 56 4.72 -20.72 30.68
CA TYR A 56 4.53 -19.30 30.98
C TYR A 56 4.42 -18.46 29.69
N VAL A 57 5.19 -18.80 28.66
CA VAL A 57 5.05 -18.26 27.30
C VAL A 57 3.72 -18.70 26.67
N ARG A 58 3.33 -19.98 26.82
CA ARG A 58 1.98 -20.44 26.40
C ARG A 58 0.86 -19.72 27.15
N MET A 59 0.96 -19.55 28.48
CA MET A 59 -0.01 -18.76 29.25
C MET A 59 -0.12 -17.32 28.72
N LYS A 60 1.01 -16.65 28.43
CA LYS A 60 1.00 -15.31 27.81
C LYS A 60 0.44 -15.29 26.38
N MET A 61 0.50 -16.40 25.63
CA MET A 61 -0.15 -16.53 24.32
C MET A 61 -1.65 -16.88 24.39
N THR A 62 -2.16 -17.30 25.56
CA THR A 62 -3.58 -17.71 25.72
C THR A 62 -4.42 -16.79 26.61
N GLU A 63 -3.84 -15.75 27.21
CA GLU A 63 -4.64 -14.62 27.70
C GLU A 63 -4.94 -13.65 26.55
N ASN A 64 -6.02 -13.94 25.82
CA ASN A 64 -6.84 -12.89 25.23
C ASN A 64 -7.47 -12.07 26.38
N LYS A 65 -6.65 -11.29 27.09
CA LYS A 65 -7.14 -10.22 27.95
C LYS A 65 -7.84 -9.25 27.02
N ILE A 66 -9.17 -9.32 27.00
CA ILE A 66 -10.01 -8.31 26.37
C ILE A 66 -9.62 -6.99 27.02
N LYS A 67 -8.85 -6.18 26.29
CA LYS A 67 -8.49 -4.84 26.74
C LYS A 67 -9.79 -4.08 26.95
N GLY A 68 -9.83 -3.23 27.99
CA GLY A 68 -10.93 -2.28 28.15
C GLY A 68 -11.11 -1.50 26.86
N LYS A 69 -12.35 -1.11 26.56
CA LYS A 69 -12.67 -0.31 25.39
C LYS A 69 -13.12 1.06 25.86
N ASP A 70 -12.46 2.10 25.39
CA ASP A 70 -12.97 3.46 25.51
C ASP A 70 -13.95 3.66 24.36
N ILE A 71 -15.16 4.14 24.68
CA ILE A 71 -16.25 4.30 23.72
C ILE A 71 -16.63 5.77 23.67
N ILE A 72 -16.68 6.32 22.46
CA ILE A 72 -17.12 7.70 22.22
C ILE A 72 -18.24 7.73 21.19
N TYR A 73 -19.11 8.73 21.31
CA TYR A 73 -20.39 8.80 20.60
C TYR A 73 -20.58 10.12 19.87
N GLY A 74 -21.49 10.12 18.89
CA GLY A 74 -21.99 11.31 18.18
C GLY A 74 -20.90 12.25 17.67
N ASN A 75 -21.04 13.53 18.01
CA ASN A 75 -20.18 14.58 17.49
C ASN A 75 -18.72 14.45 17.98
N GLU A 76 -18.45 13.94 19.20
CA GLU A 76 -17.08 13.66 19.65
C GLU A 76 -16.41 12.63 18.73
N CYS A 77 -17.13 11.54 18.43
CA CYS A 77 -16.65 10.48 17.53
C CYS A 77 -16.26 11.02 16.16
N ARG A 78 -17.17 11.75 15.50
CA ARG A 78 -16.94 12.35 14.18
C ARG A 78 -15.81 13.37 14.20
N ASN A 79 -15.74 14.24 15.21
CA ASN A 79 -14.73 15.27 15.30
C ASN A 79 -13.31 14.71 15.56
N GLU A 80 -13.15 13.63 16.34
CA GLU A 80 -11.85 12.97 16.51
C GLU A 80 -11.38 12.24 15.23
N LEU A 81 -12.30 11.59 14.50
CA LEU A 81 -12.01 11.04 13.17
C LEU A 81 -11.59 12.15 12.19
N LEU A 82 -12.32 13.28 12.18
CA LEU A 82 -12.01 14.44 11.33
C LEU A 82 -10.61 15.02 11.63
N LYS A 83 -10.22 15.15 12.90
CA LYS A 83 -8.86 15.60 13.28
C LYS A 83 -7.78 14.71 12.68
N GLY A 84 -7.97 13.39 12.71
CA GLY A 84 -7.05 12.44 12.05
C GLY A 84 -6.99 12.59 10.53
N ILE A 85 -8.16 12.71 9.89
CA ILE A 85 -8.31 12.91 8.44
C ILE A 85 -7.64 14.22 7.99
N LEU A 86 -7.87 15.32 8.72
CA LEU A 86 -7.24 16.62 8.49
C LEU A 86 -5.73 16.55 8.67
N THR A 87 -5.23 15.90 9.73
CA THR A 87 -3.78 15.75 9.97
C THR A 87 -3.05 15.15 8.76
N VAL A 88 -3.61 14.11 8.14
CA VAL A 88 -3.04 13.54 6.90
C VAL A 88 -3.15 14.52 5.73
N SER A 89 -4.34 15.09 5.52
CA SER A 89 -4.58 16.02 4.43
C SER A 89 -3.72 17.28 4.49
N ASP A 90 -3.42 17.79 5.68
CA ASP A 90 -2.70 19.05 5.88
C ASP A 90 -1.21 18.92 5.55
N VAL A 91 -0.63 17.73 5.74
CA VAL A 91 0.74 17.41 5.27
C VAL A 91 0.73 17.08 3.78
N VAL A 92 -0.17 16.19 3.35
CA VAL A 92 -0.19 15.67 1.96
C VAL A 92 -0.55 16.76 0.93
N LYS A 93 -1.41 17.74 1.27
CA LYS A 93 -1.76 18.84 0.35
C LYS A 93 -0.57 19.74 -0.03
N LEU A 94 0.50 19.73 0.76
CA LEU A 94 1.71 20.53 0.48
C LEU A 94 2.45 20.02 -0.76
N THR A 95 2.29 18.75 -1.12
CA THR A 95 2.96 18.14 -2.28
C THR A 95 2.16 18.24 -3.58
N LEU A 96 0.94 18.78 -3.52
CA LEU A 96 0.01 18.78 -4.65
C LEU A 96 0.43 19.78 -5.75
N GLY A 97 0.60 19.27 -6.98
CA GLY A 97 0.83 20.05 -8.20
C GLY A 97 2.31 20.35 -8.50
N PRO A 98 2.61 21.00 -9.63
CA PRO A 98 3.99 21.21 -10.11
C PRO A 98 4.94 21.94 -9.15
N ARG A 99 4.40 22.83 -8.31
CA ARG A 99 5.13 23.55 -7.25
C ARG A 99 4.82 23.00 -5.86
N GLY A 100 4.49 21.71 -5.78
CA GLY A 100 4.41 20.97 -4.53
C GLY A 100 5.76 20.98 -3.82
N ARG A 101 5.73 21.07 -2.49
CA ARG A 101 6.92 21.04 -1.63
C ARG A 101 7.23 19.60 -1.23
N ASN A 102 8.50 19.30 -1.01
CA ASN A 102 8.92 18.00 -0.48
C ASN A 102 8.66 17.92 1.03
N VAL A 103 8.38 16.72 1.51
CA VAL A 103 8.26 16.37 2.93
C VAL A 103 9.43 15.46 3.31
N LEU A 104 10.08 15.77 4.43
CA LEU A 104 11.13 14.93 5.00
C LEU A 104 10.49 13.91 5.95
N LEU A 105 10.81 12.63 5.74
CA LEU A 105 10.42 11.51 6.60
C LEU A 105 11.67 10.95 7.29
N GLU A 106 11.63 10.93 8.62
CA GLU A 106 12.61 10.24 9.46
C GLU A 106 12.54 8.72 9.21
N LYS A 107 13.68 8.05 9.43
CA LYS A 107 13.79 6.58 9.44
C LYS A 107 14.55 6.16 10.68
N ASP A 108 14.15 5.01 11.25
CA ASP A 108 14.87 4.37 12.36
C ASP A 108 16.35 4.08 12.02
N TYR A 109 16.68 3.88 10.74
CA TYR A 109 18.02 3.57 10.25
C TYR A 109 18.31 4.19 8.87
N GLY A 110 19.53 4.69 8.69
CA GLY A 110 20.00 5.30 7.45
C GLY A 110 19.59 6.77 7.30
N SER A 111 19.79 7.34 6.10
CA SER A 111 19.42 8.73 5.81
C SER A 111 17.90 8.91 5.74
N PRO A 112 17.38 10.09 6.15
CA PRO A 112 15.96 10.41 5.98
C PRO A 112 15.55 10.41 4.51
N LEU A 113 14.27 10.18 4.24
CA LEU A 113 13.70 10.31 2.89
C LEU A 113 13.17 11.72 2.69
N ILE A 114 13.46 12.32 1.53
CA ILE A 114 12.85 13.55 1.07
C ILE A 114 11.98 13.16 -0.13
N ILE A 115 10.65 13.33 -0.01
CA ILE A 115 9.70 12.86 -1.03
C ILE A 115 8.52 13.82 -1.23
N ASN A 116 7.85 13.69 -2.37
CA ASN A 116 6.62 14.41 -2.74
C ASN A 116 5.40 13.49 -2.98
N ASP A 117 5.57 12.15 -2.95
CA ASP A 117 4.46 11.20 -3.07
C ASP A 117 3.53 11.25 -1.84
N GLY A 118 2.28 11.64 -2.08
CA GLY A 118 1.22 11.71 -1.08
C GLY A 118 0.85 10.37 -0.44
N VAL A 119 1.01 9.23 -1.13
CA VAL A 119 0.71 7.89 -0.57
C VAL A 119 1.76 7.50 0.46
N THR A 120 3.04 7.61 0.12
CA THR A 120 4.14 7.26 1.02
C THR A 120 4.17 8.20 2.23
N ILE A 121 3.89 9.50 2.04
CA ILE A 121 3.67 10.43 3.15
C ILE A 121 2.50 9.96 4.02
N ALA A 122 1.31 9.73 3.42
CA ALA A 122 0.13 9.31 4.16
C ALA A 122 0.37 8.01 4.96
N LYS A 123 1.03 7.00 4.37
CA LYS A 123 1.37 5.72 5.01
C LYS A 123 2.24 5.86 6.26
N ASN A 124 3.16 6.83 6.28
CA ASN A 124 4.09 7.05 7.39
C ASN A 124 3.49 7.86 8.54
N ILE A 125 2.33 8.50 8.35
CA ILE A 125 1.62 9.19 9.44
C ILE A 125 0.96 8.15 10.37
N SER A 126 1.27 8.22 11.66
CA SER A 126 0.55 7.46 12.70
C SER A 126 0.54 8.26 13.99
N LEU A 127 -0.64 8.42 14.58
CA LEU A 127 -0.83 9.19 15.80
C LEU A 127 -0.83 8.29 17.04
N LYS A 128 -0.28 8.79 18.15
CA LYS A 128 -0.33 8.12 19.47
C LYS A 128 -1.78 7.98 19.94
N ASP A 129 -2.53 9.08 19.86
CA ASP A 129 -3.96 9.13 20.17
C ASP A 129 -4.75 8.22 19.21
N ARG A 130 -5.28 7.13 19.78
CA ARG A 130 -5.97 6.08 19.04
C ARG A 130 -7.31 6.52 18.44
N LYS A 131 -7.98 7.52 19.03
CA LYS A 131 -9.23 8.07 18.48
C LYS A 131 -8.94 8.76 17.15
N LYS A 132 -7.95 9.66 17.14
CA LYS A 132 -7.50 10.38 15.93
C LYS A 132 -6.83 9.44 14.92
N ASN A 133 -6.06 8.46 15.39
CA ASN A 133 -5.36 7.53 14.50
C ASN A 133 -6.32 6.68 13.65
N ASN A 134 -7.55 6.42 14.08
CA ASN A 134 -8.54 5.75 13.22
C ASN A 134 -8.94 6.63 12.02
N GLY A 135 -9.03 7.95 12.19
CA GLY A 135 -9.21 8.90 11.08
C GLY A 135 -8.04 8.87 10.09
N VAL A 136 -6.80 8.79 10.61
CA VAL A 136 -5.59 8.59 9.80
C VAL A 136 -5.67 7.29 8.99
N LYS A 137 -6.09 6.18 9.61
CA LYS A 137 -6.23 4.87 8.94
C LYS A 137 -7.27 4.87 7.83
N LEU A 138 -8.42 5.53 8.03
CA LEU A 138 -9.43 5.71 6.98
C LEU A 138 -8.90 6.55 5.80
N MET A 139 -8.09 7.58 6.08
CA MET A 139 -7.46 8.34 5.00
C MET A 139 -6.42 7.52 4.24
N GLN A 140 -5.58 6.74 4.95
CA GLN A 140 -4.62 5.82 4.34
C GLN A 140 -5.31 4.80 3.43
N GLU A 141 -6.45 4.25 3.84
CA GLU A 141 -7.26 3.38 2.99
C GLU A 141 -7.75 4.10 1.72
N SER A 142 -8.28 5.33 1.84
CA SER A 142 -8.71 6.16 0.70
C SER A 142 -7.58 6.39 -0.32
N THR A 143 -6.40 6.81 0.15
CA THR A 143 -5.25 7.12 -0.71
C THR A 143 -4.66 5.86 -1.34
N ASN A 144 -4.57 4.74 -0.59
CA ASN A 144 -4.12 3.46 -1.11
C ASN A 144 -5.06 2.93 -2.22
N ILE A 145 -6.38 3.05 -2.03
CA ILE A 145 -7.37 2.62 -3.02
C ILE A 145 -7.29 3.46 -4.31
N SER A 146 -6.97 4.76 -4.22
CA SER A 146 -6.76 5.58 -5.43
C SER A 146 -5.47 5.17 -6.15
N ASN A 147 -4.40 4.92 -5.41
CA ASN A 147 -3.14 4.44 -5.98
C ASN A 147 -3.31 3.09 -6.69
N ASP A 148 -3.92 2.11 -6.03
CA ASP A 148 -4.16 0.77 -6.58
C ASP A 148 -5.03 0.77 -7.86
N LYS A 149 -5.89 1.78 -8.07
CA LYS A 149 -6.83 1.84 -9.20
C LYS A 149 -6.42 2.74 -10.34
N ALA A 150 -5.69 3.81 -10.03
CA ALA A 150 -5.37 4.87 -10.98
C ALA A 150 -3.88 5.23 -11.03
N GLY A 151 -3.15 4.95 -9.94
CA GLY A 151 -1.71 5.21 -9.77
C GLY A 151 -1.32 6.67 -9.67
N ASP A 152 -2.29 7.55 -9.41
CA ASP A 152 -2.12 8.99 -9.23
C ASP A 152 -3.38 9.56 -8.54
N GLY A 153 -3.41 10.86 -8.28
CA GLY A 153 -4.52 11.59 -7.65
C GLY A 153 -4.61 11.34 -6.15
N THR A 154 -3.53 10.89 -5.53
CA THR A 154 -3.51 10.44 -4.14
C THR A 154 -3.57 11.64 -3.19
N SER A 155 -2.77 12.68 -3.42
CA SER A 155 -2.87 13.96 -2.73
C SER A 155 -4.21 14.67 -2.99
N SER A 156 -4.71 14.60 -4.23
CA SER A 156 -6.05 15.10 -4.61
C SER A 156 -7.17 14.38 -3.84
N THR A 157 -7.05 13.05 -3.68
CA THR A 157 -7.99 12.22 -2.91
C THR A 157 -7.96 12.60 -1.43
N ALA A 158 -6.78 12.79 -0.83
CA ALA A 158 -6.67 13.19 0.57
C ALA A 158 -7.36 14.55 0.84
N LEU A 159 -7.05 15.55 0.01
CA LEU A 159 -7.61 16.90 0.10
C LEU A 159 -9.13 16.92 -0.12
N MET A 160 -9.62 16.24 -1.15
CA MET A 160 -11.05 16.15 -1.47
C MET A 160 -11.81 15.39 -0.38
N THR A 161 -11.27 14.27 0.13
CA THR A 161 -11.85 13.50 1.25
C THR A 161 -11.99 14.40 2.47
N ALA A 162 -10.92 15.10 2.87
CA ALA A 162 -10.95 15.96 4.05
C ALA A 162 -11.94 17.13 3.90
N THR A 163 -12.03 17.73 2.71
CA THR A 163 -12.92 18.87 2.44
C THR A 163 -14.40 18.48 2.50
N ILE A 164 -14.78 17.39 1.83
CA ILE A 164 -16.15 16.85 1.85
C ILE A 164 -16.52 16.39 3.27
N THR A 165 -15.60 15.69 3.95
CA THR A 165 -15.83 15.18 5.31
C THR A 165 -16.01 16.32 6.31
N LYS A 166 -15.17 17.36 6.26
CA LYS A 166 -15.29 18.55 7.12
C LYS A 166 -16.66 19.22 6.94
N LYS A 167 -16.98 19.64 5.72
CA LYS A 167 -18.25 20.33 5.42
C LYS A 167 -19.48 19.52 5.81
N GLY A 168 -19.45 18.20 5.59
CA GLY A 168 -20.54 17.32 6.02
C GLY A 168 -20.65 17.20 7.53
N ILE A 169 -19.53 17.09 8.26
CA ILE A 169 -19.53 17.02 9.72
C ILE A 169 -20.02 18.34 10.31
N ASP A 170 -19.68 19.48 9.71
CA ASP A 170 -20.22 20.78 10.09
C ASP A 170 -21.76 20.80 10.00
N GLN A 171 -22.35 20.19 8.95
CA GLN A 171 -23.83 20.05 8.86
C GLN A 171 -24.39 19.10 9.93
N VAL A 172 -23.77 17.93 10.15
CA VAL A 172 -24.25 16.97 11.17
C VAL A 172 -24.10 17.52 12.59
N ASN A 173 -23.08 18.33 12.85
CA ASN A 173 -22.90 19.06 14.11
C ASN A 173 -23.99 20.12 14.34
N ASN A 174 -24.61 20.65 13.28
CA ASN A 174 -25.81 21.51 13.34
C ASN A 174 -27.12 20.72 13.57
N ASN A 175 -27.03 19.43 13.90
CA ASN A 175 -28.14 18.48 14.12
C ASN A 175 -28.90 18.04 12.86
N HIS A 176 -28.38 18.30 11.66
CA HIS A 176 -28.93 17.77 10.42
C HIS A 176 -28.73 16.24 10.33
N ASN A 177 -29.73 15.51 9.84
CA ASN A 177 -29.66 14.05 9.78
C ASN A 177 -28.57 13.57 8.78
N PRO A 178 -27.58 12.76 9.20
CA PRO A 178 -26.49 12.32 8.33
C PRO A 178 -26.93 11.36 7.21
N ILE A 179 -28.03 10.62 7.37
CA ILE A 179 -28.42 9.56 6.41
C ILE A 179 -28.87 10.16 5.06
N PRO A 180 -29.76 11.17 5.00
CA PRO A 180 -30.09 11.81 3.73
C PRO A 180 -28.91 12.61 3.13
N ILE A 181 -28.09 13.27 3.95
CA ILE A 181 -26.87 13.93 3.47
C ILE A 181 -25.94 12.92 2.77
N GLN A 182 -25.76 11.73 3.37
CA GLN A 182 -25.00 10.63 2.76
C GLN A 182 -25.58 10.20 1.39
N ARG A 183 -26.91 10.04 1.29
CA ARG A 183 -27.59 9.73 0.02
C ARG A 183 -27.32 10.79 -1.05
N GLY A 184 -27.41 12.07 -0.67
CA GLY A 184 -27.10 13.21 -1.53
C GLY A 184 -25.66 13.20 -2.05
N ILE A 185 -24.70 12.96 -1.17
CA ILE A 185 -23.26 12.83 -1.52
C ILE A 185 -23.04 11.67 -2.50
N GLN A 186 -23.65 10.50 -2.25
CA GLN A 186 -23.50 9.32 -3.12
C GLN A 186 -24.13 9.52 -4.51
N LEU A 187 -25.31 10.13 -4.58
CA LEU A 187 -25.98 10.44 -5.86
C LEU A 187 -25.18 11.48 -6.67
N ALA A 188 -24.74 12.56 -6.03
CA ALA A 188 -23.90 13.58 -6.65
C ALA A 188 -22.60 12.97 -7.18
N SER A 189 -21.91 12.15 -6.37
CA SER A 189 -20.70 11.42 -6.76
C SER A 189 -20.93 10.60 -8.05
N LYS A 190 -22.03 9.83 -8.11
CA LYS A 190 -22.37 9.03 -9.29
C LYS A 190 -22.59 9.90 -10.54
N MET A 191 -23.42 10.93 -10.44
CA MET A 191 -23.74 11.81 -11.57
C MET A 191 -22.51 12.59 -12.07
N ILE A 192 -21.67 13.06 -11.14
CA ILE A 192 -20.39 13.72 -11.44
C ILE A 192 -19.45 12.78 -12.19
N ILE A 193 -19.33 11.52 -11.77
CA ILE A 193 -18.51 10.50 -12.46
C ILE A 193 -19.03 10.24 -13.89
N GLU A 194 -20.34 10.18 -14.08
CA GLU A 194 -20.96 10.01 -15.41
C GLU A 194 -20.70 11.24 -16.31
N LYS A 195 -20.79 12.46 -15.75
CA LYS A 195 -20.44 13.71 -16.44
C LYS A 195 -18.95 13.73 -16.85
N ILE A 196 -18.03 13.40 -15.94
CA ILE A 196 -16.58 13.36 -16.23
C ILE A 196 -16.27 12.38 -17.37
N LYS A 197 -16.90 11.19 -17.39
CA LYS A 197 -16.75 10.24 -18.50
C LYS A 197 -17.21 10.82 -19.84
N SER A 198 -18.28 11.62 -19.86
CA SER A 198 -18.78 12.28 -21.08
C SER A 198 -17.86 13.39 -21.61
N LEU A 199 -17.01 13.96 -20.73
CA LEU A 199 -16.00 14.97 -21.08
C LEU A 199 -14.65 14.35 -21.48
N SER A 200 -14.49 13.03 -21.35
CA SER A 200 -13.25 12.30 -21.62
C SER A 200 -12.90 12.28 -23.11
N THR A 201 -11.63 12.53 -23.42
CA THR A 201 -11.07 12.40 -24.76
C THR A 201 -10.15 11.17 -24.85
N PRO A 202 -10.36 10.24 -25.79
CA PRO A 202 -9.55 9.03 -25.89
C PRO A 202 -8.15 9.32 -26.43
N ILE A 203 -7.12 8.69 -25.86
CA ILE A 203 -5.74 8.73 -26.36
C ILE A 203 -5.69 8.21 -27.80
N LYS A 204 -4.96 8.92 -28.67
CA LYS A 204 -4.73 8.51 -30.07
C LYS A 204 -3.29 8.66 -30.54
N THR A 205 -2.49 9.49 -29.89
CA THR A 205 -1.18 9.92 -30.39
C THR A 205 -0.08 9.74 -29.35
N TYR A 206 1.15 9.59 -29.83
CA TYR A 206 2.37 9.66 -29.02
C TYR A 206 2.40 10.91 -28.12
N LYS A 207 1.94 12.08 -28.65
CA LYS A 207 1.92 13.34 -27.91
C LYS A 207 0.98 13.30 -26.70
N ASP A 208 -0.19 12.65 -26.82
CA ASP A 208 -1.10 12.47 -25.68
C ASP A 208 -0.41 11.70 -24.55
N ILE A 209 0.27 10.59 -24.89
CA ILE A 209 0.99 9.74 -23.94
C ILE A 209 2.16 10.50 -23.29
N LEU A 210 2.96 11.20 -24.10
CA LEU A 210 4.06 12.04 -23.64
C LEU A 210 3.60 13.10 -22.65
N ASN A 211 2.51 13.82 -22.95
CA ASN A 211 1.99 14.87 -22.09
C ASN A 211 1.57 14.30 -20.73
N ILE A 212 0.77 13.23 -20.71
CA ILE A 212 0.28 12.57 -19.47
C ILE A 212 1.45 12.07 -18.63
N ALA A 213 2.42 11.38 -19.26
CA ALA A 213 3.61 10.89 -18.59
C ALA A 213 4.47 12.03 -18.01
N THR A 214 4.58 13.15 -18.74
CA THR A 214 5.36 14.33 -18.32
C THR A 214 4.73 14.98 -17.08
N ILE A 215 3.42 15.20 -17.05
CA ILE A 215 2.72 15.83 -15.90
C ILE A 215 2.86 14.96 -14.66
N ALA A 216 2.56 13.66 -14.79
CA ALA A 216 2.64 12.71 -13.68
C ALA A 216 4.09 12.50 -13.18
N SER A 217 5.09 12.83 -14.00
CA SER A 217 6.51 12.89 -13.60
C SER A 217 6.94 14.27 -13.08
N ASN A 218 6.01 15.10 -12.56
CA ASN A 218 6.26 16.49 -12.12
C ASN A 218 6.90 17.39 -13.19
N ASN A 219 6.48 17.24 -14.45
CA ASN A 219 6.99 17.93 -15.65
C ASN A 219 8.38 17.45 -16.14
N ASP A 220 8.85 16.27 -15.73
CA ASP A 220 10.05 15.66 -16.32
C ASP A 220 9.76 15.13 -17.74
N ILE A 221 10.18 15.92 -18.74
CA ILE A 221 10.07 15.60 -20.17
C ILE A 221 10.94 14.38 -20.56
N HIS A 222 12.04 14.11 -19.85
CA HIS A 222 12.91 12.96 -20.12
C HIS A 222 12.21 11.65 -19.72
N MET A 223 11.67 11.59 -18.50
CA MET A 223 10.83 10.48 -18.04
C MET A 223 9.63 10.29 -18.97
N GLY A 224 8.94 11.38 -19.32
CA GLY A 224 7.80 11.36 -20.23
C GLY A 224 8.12 10.74 -21.59
N LYS A 225 9.26 11.08 -22.19
CA LYS A 225 9.74 10.49 -23.46
C LYS A 225 10.03 9.01 -23.35
N ILE A 226 10.67 8.57 -22.26
CA ILE A 226 11.00 7.15 -22.04
C ILE A 226 9.73 6.32 -21.94
N ILE A 227 8.74 6.78 -21.17
CA ILE A 227 7.43 6.12 -21.03
C ILE A 227 6.67 6.11 -22.36
N ALA A 228 6.64 7.25 -23.07
CA ALA A 228 5.98 7.33 -24.38
C ALA A 228 6.62 6.40 -25.42
N ASN A 229 7.95 6.33 -25.48
CA ASN A 229 8.68 5.41 -26.37
C ASN A 229 8.39 3.93 -26.05
N ALA A 230 8.20 3.58 -24.76
CA ALA A 230 7.83 2.24 -24.36
C ALA A 230 6.43 1.86 -24.88
N TYR A 231 5.44 2.73 -24.70
CA TYR A 231 4.07 2.50 -25.17
C TYR A 231 3.90 2.60 -26.70
N ASP A 232 4.67 3.45 -27.38
CA ASP A 232 4.63 3.57 -28.84
C ASP A 232 5.09 2.27 -29.52
N LYS A 233 6.15 1.64 -28.99
CA LYS A 233 6.70 0.39 -29.52
C LYS A 233 5.92 -0.86 -29.10
N LEU A 234 5.38 -0.90 -27.89
CA LEU A 234 4.72 -2.08 -27.31
C LEU A 234 3.18 -2.04 -27.38
N GLY A 235 2.61 -0.89 -27.70
CA GLY A 235 1.16 -0.68 -27.75
C GLY A 235 0.48 -0.71 -26.39
N LYS A 236 -0.86 -0.82 -26.41
CA LYS A 236 -1.72 -0.72 -25.22
C LYS A 236 -1.37 -1.70 -24.08
N ASN A 237 -0.92 -2.91 -24.42
CA ASN A 237 -0.65 -3.97 -23.44
C ASN A 237 0.82 -4.02 -22.97
N ALA A 238 1.56 -2.91 -23.11
CA ALA A 238 2.96 -2.80 -22.69
C ALA A 238 3.15 -3.18 -21.21
N ALA A 239 4.01 -4.16 -20.94
CA ALA A 239 4.47 -4.46 -19.59
C ALA A 239 5.74 -3.68 -19.29
N ILE A 240 5.60 -2.57 -18.56
CA ILE A 240 6.72 -1.74 -18.11
C ILE A 240 7.21 -2.22 -16.75
N ILE A 241 8.52 -2.45 -16.64
CA ILE A 241 9.22 -2.89 -15.44
C ILE A 241 10.24 -1.82 -15.07
N LEU A 242 10.23 -1.41 -13.80
CA LEU A 242 11.08 -0.34 -13.27
C LEU A 242 12.14 -0.97 -12.38
N ASP A 243 13.42 -0.78 -12.73
CA ASP A 243 14.53 -1.35 -11.99
C ASP A 243 15.67 -0.33 -11.82
N ASP A 244 16.55 -0.61 -10.87
CA ASP A 244 17.60 0.34 -10.47
C ASP A 244 18.80 0.22 -11.43
N ASN A 245 19.28 1.36 -11.96
CA ASN A 245 20.49 1.43 -12.79
C ASN A 245 21.73 1.75 -11.94
N ALA A 246 22.88 1.19 -12.29
CA ALA A 246 24.16 1.61 -11.70
C ALA A 246 24.70 2.91 -12.33
N ASP A 247 24.29 3.23 -13.56
CA ASP A 247 24.64 4.49 -14.22
C ASP A 247 23.70 5.64 -13.79
N ILE A 248 24.21 6.87 -13.86
CA ILE A 248 23.47 8.11 -13.57
C ILE A 248 22.28 8.32 -14.53
N ASN A 249 22.40 7.85 -15.78
CA ASN A 249 21.40 8.06 -16.82
C ASN A 249 20.36 6.94 -16.88
N ASP A 250 19.11 7.30 -17.14
CA ASP A 250 18.05 6.31 -17.40
C ASP A 250 18.31 5.56 -18.73
N LYS A 251 17.91 4.29 -18.80
CA LYS A 251 17.94 3.48 -20.04
C LYS A 251 16.62 2.76 -20.25
N LEU A 252 16.23 2.60 -21.52
CA LEU A 252 15.06 1.84 -21.93
C LEU A 252 15.50 0.61 -22.73
N GLU A 253 15.32 -0.56 -22.15
CA GLU A 253 15.61 -1.85 -22.78
C GLU A 253 14.30 -2.55 -23.15
N PHE A 254 14.31 -3.28 -24.27
CA PHE A 254 13.18 -4.08 -24.71
C PHE A 254 13.57 -5.55 -24.71
N THR A 255 12.83 -6.36 -23.98
CA THR A 255 13.00 -7.81 -23.92
C THR A 255 11.74 -8.50 -24.44
N GLU A 256 11.88 -9.60 -25.15
CA GLU A 256 10.72 -10.39 -25.57
C GLU A 256 10.14 -11.15 -24.38
N GLY A 257 8.82 -11.29 -24.34
CA GLY A 257 8.15 -11.87 -23.20
C GLY A 257 6.65 -12.03 -23.37
N TYR A 258 6.04 -12.59 -22.34
CA TYR A 258 4.60 -12.85 -22.27
C TYR A 258 4.03 -12.34 -20.95
N ASN A 259 2.90 -11.65 -21.03
CA ASN A 259 2.31 -10.93 -19.90
C ASN A 259 0.84 -11.30 -19.70
N PHE A 260 0.41 -11.51 -18.45
CA PHE A 260 -0.98 -11.85 -18.13
C PHE A 260 -1.42 -11.40 -16.73
N ASP A 261 -2.72 -11.12 -16.59
CA ASP A 261 -3.36 -10.55 -15.38
C ASP A 261 -3.63 -11.61 -14.29
N ARG A 262 -2.56 -12.21 -13.81
CA ARG A 262 -2.50 -13.05 -12.60
C ARG A 262 -1.24 -12.72 -11.84
N GLY A 263 -1.36 -12.34 -10.57
CA GLY A 263 -0.22 -12.00 -9.72
C GLY A 263 -0.01 -12.96 -8.56
N ILE A 264 0.65 -12.46 -7.52
CA ILE A 264 0.97 -13.16 -6.28
C ILE A 264 -0.31 -13.65 -5.58
N ILE A 265 -0.47 -14.97 -5.46
CA ILE A 265 -1.64 -15.59 -4.80
C ILE A 265 -1.72 -15.22 -3.31
N ASN A 266 -0.58 -15.03 -2.63
CA ASN A 266 -0.53 -14.74 -1.21
C ASN A 266 0.64 -13.80 -0.85
N PRO A 267 0.39 -12.65 -0.18
CA PRO A 267 1.44 -11.68 0.18
C PRO A 267 2.62 -12.25 0.96
N TYR A 268 2.47 -13.34 1.73
CA TYR A 268 3.60 -13.97 2.42
C TYR A 268 4.67 -14.53 1.47
N LEU A 269 4.38 -14.65 0.17
CA LEU A 269 5.39 -14.97 -0.85
C LEU A 269 6.36 -13.82 -1.13
N LEU A 270 6.08 -12.58 -0.74
CA LEU A 270 7.02 -11.44 -0.82
C LEU A 270 7.94 -11.33 0.39
N TYR A 271 7.76 -12.16 1.43
CA TYR A 271 8.58 -12.08 2.62
C TYR A 271 10.03 -12.48 2.31
N ASN A 272 10.97 -11.62 2.74
CA ASN A 272 12.40 -11.58 2.37
C ASN A 272 12.73 -11.09 0.94
N GLU A 273 11.75 -10.64 0.14
CA GLU A 273 12.05 -9.91 -1.11
C GLU A 273 12.28 -8.42 -0.78
N ASN A 274 13.28 -7.80 -1.42
CA ASN A 274 13.56 -6.36 -1.26
C ASN A 274 12.70 -5.46 -2.15
N LYS A 275 11.84 -6.05 -3.00
CA LYS A 275 10.99 -5.38 -3.99
C LYS A 275 9.54 -5.82 -3.77
N ASP A 276 8.57 -4.99 -4.16
CA ASP A 276 7.13 -5.29 -4.10
C ASP A 276 6.67 -6.35 -5.13
N TYR A 277 7.62 -7.10 -5.69
CA TYR A 277 7.44 -8.12 -6.70
C TYR A 277 8.52 -9.21 -6.56
N ILE A 278 8.20 -10.42 -7.01
CA ILE A 278 9.16 -11.54 -7.02
C ILE A 278 9.88 -11.54 -8.38
N GLU A 279 11.22 -11.54 -8.37
CA GLU A 279 12.06 -11.58 -9.58
C GLU A 279 13.03 -12.76 -9.53
N TYR A 280 12.87 -13.74 -10.42
CA TYR A 280 13.75 -14.91 -10.52
C TYR A 280 14.29 -15.09 -11.93
N THR A 281 15.62 -15.11 -12.05
CA THR A 281 16.34 -15.44 -13.29
C THR A 281 16.51 -16.96 -13.45
N ASN A 282 16.60 -17.43 -14.70
CA ASN A 282 16.73 -18.85 -15.09
C ASN A 282 15.74 -19.76 -14.36
N VAL A 283 14.45 -19.48 -14.58
CA VAL A 283 13.32 -20.11 -13.91
C VAL A 283 12.69 -21.20 -14.78
N SER A 284 12.49 -22.38 -14.20
CA SER A 284 11.73 -23.45 -14.86
C SER A 284 10.23 -23.26 -14.63
N THR A 285 9.42 -23.72 -15.59
CA THR A 285 7.95 -23.54 -15.57
C THR A 285 7.23 -24.88 -15.63
N LEU A 286 6.31 -25.09 -14.69
CA LEU A 286 5.33 -26.19 -14.69
C LEU A 286 3.96 -25.61 -15.05
N ILE A 287 3.33 -26.10 -16.11
CA ILE A 287 2.06 -25.55 -16.64
C ILE A 287 1.02 -26.65 -16.77
N THR A 288 -0.11 -26.49 -16.07
CA THR A 288 -1.22 -27.46 -16.03
C THR A 288 -2.58 -26.76 -16.02
N ASP A 289 -3.61 -27.42 -16.56
CA ASP A 289 -5.01 -26.98 -16.46
C ASP A 289 -5.79 -27.59 -15.29
N GLN A 290 -5.11 -28.41 -14.48
CA GLN A 290 -5.64 -29.09 -13.29
C GLN A 290 -5.46 -28.24 -12.02
N ASN A 291 -6.27 -28.50 -11.01
CA ASN A 291 -6.06 -28.00 -9.65
C ASN A 291 -4.95 -28.78 -8.94
N ILE A 292 -4.17 -28.09 -8.11
CA ILE A 292 -3.17 -28.72 -7.25
C ILE A 292 -3.73 -28.77 -5.84
N ASP A 293 -4.53 -29.80 -5.58
CA ASP A 293 -5.22 -30.00 -4.31
C ASP A 293 -4.31 -30.63 -3.24
N ASN A 294 -3.37 -31.47 -3.65
CA ASN A 294 -2.46 -32.22 -2.78
C ASN A 294 -0.99 -32.02 -3.18
N ILE A 295 -0.14 -31.73 -2.20
CA ILE A 295 1.31 -31.51 -2.38
C ILE A 295 2.02 -32.73 -3.00
N GLN A 296 1.49 -33.95 -2.77
CA GLN A 296 2.08 -35.20 -3.27
C GLN A 296 2.16 -35.27 -4.81
N SER A 297 1.24 -34.60 -5.52
CA SER A 297 1.23 -34.55 -6.99
C SER A 297 2.45 -33.81 -7.58
N ILE A 298 2.99 -32.82 -6.85
CA ILE A 298 4.14 -32.01 -7.25
C ILE A 298 5.41 -32.27 -6.44
N LEU A 299 5.34 -33.06 -5.36
CA LEU A 299 6.47 -33.36 -4.47
C LEU A 299 7.73 -33.85 -5.21
N PRO A 300 7.67 -34.76 -6.22
CA PRO A 300 8.87 -35.21 -6.94
C PRO A 300 9.57 -34.09 -7.70
N ILE A 301 8.78 -33.16 -8.26
CA ILE A 301 9.29 -31.97 -8.95
C ILE A 301 9.93 -31.03 -7.92
N LEU A 302 9.22 -30.74 -6.81
CA LEU A 302 9.74 -29.89 -5.73
C LEU A 302 11.07 -30.39 -5.16
N GLU A 303 11.27 -31.71 -5.02
CA GLU A 303 12.54 -32.28 -4.55
C GLU A 303 13.74 -31.96 -5.46
N ILE A 304 13.54 -31.95 -6.79
CA ILE A 304 14.59 -31.64 -7.77
C ILE A 304 15.05 -30.18 -7.58
N PHE A 305 14.09 -29.25 -7.51
CA PHE A 305 14.37 -27.82 -7.35
C PHE A 305 14.87 -27.45 -5.94
N ALA A 306 14.42 -28.17 -4.90
CA ALA A 306 14.94 -28.03 -3.54
C ALA A 306 16.43 -28.41 -3.44
N LYS A 307 16.84 -29.52 -4.08
CA LYS A 307 18.25 -29.97 -4.10
C LYS A 307 19.15 -28.95 -4.83
N ASN A 308 18.70 -28.43 -5.96
CA ASN A 308 19.49 -27.52 -6.80
C ASN A 308 19.37 -26.03 -6.39
N LYS A 309 18.45 -25.68 -5.49
CA LYS A 309 18.04 -24.30 -5.15
C LYS A 309 17.65 -23.42 -6.36
N GLN A 310 17.22 -24.07 -7.45
CA GLN A 310 16.77 -23.40 -8.66
C GLN A 310 15.34 -22.87 -8.49
N PRO A 311 14.99 -21.73 -9.13
CA PRO A 311 13.63 -21.20 -9.07
C PRO A 311 12.66 -21.98 -9.97
N LEU A 312 11.46 -22.24 -9.45
CA LEU A 312 10.38 -22.94 -10.14
C LEU A 312 9.08 -22.11 -10.08
N CYS A 313 8.52 -21.82 -11.24
CA CYS A 313 7.18 -21.25 -11.42
C CYS A 313 6.18 -22.38 -11.63
N ILE A 314 5.06 -22.37 -10.92
CA ILE A 314 3.95 -23.32 -11.12
C ILE A 314 2.72 -22.54 -11.53
N ILE A 315 2.23 -22.78 -12.75
CA ILE A 315 0.99 -22.22 -13.30
C ILE A 315 -0.05 -23.36 -13.34
N ALA A 316 -1.08 -23.23 -12.52
CA ALA A 316 -2.17 -24.21 -12.38
C ALA A 316 -3.53 -23.51 -12.32
N ASP A 317 -4.64 -24.23 -12.46
CA ASP A 317 -5.97 -23.62 -12.38
C ASP A 317 -6.20 -22.96 -11.01
N ASP A 318 -6.18 -23.76 -9.95
CA ASP A 318 -6.10 -23.28 -8.56
C ASP A 318 -5.21 -24.20 -7.68
N PHE A 319 -4.92 -23.73 -6.47
CA PHE A 319 -4.14 -24.42 -5.43
C PHE A 319 -4.95 -24.51 -4.14
N SER A 320 -4.93 -25.66 -3.46
CA SER A 320 -5.55 -25.76 -2.15
C SER A 320 -4.80 -24.93 -1.09
N ASN A 321 -5.51 -24.52 -0.05
CA ASN A 321 -4.93 -23.79 1.08
C ASN A 321 -3.79 -24.57 1.77
N GLU A 322 -3.86 -25.92 1.81
CA GLU A 322 -2.82 -26.77 2.38
C GLU A 322 -1.54 -26.76 1.54
N VAL A 323 -1.68 -26.83 0.21
CA VAL A 323 -0.56 -26.71 -0.73
C VAL A 323 0.09 -25.32 -0.62
N LEU A 324 -0.72 -24.26 -0.64
CA LEU A 324 -0.22 -22.88 -0.52
C LEU A 324 0.53 -22.65 0.80
N GLN A 325 -0.03 -23.09 1.94
CA GLN A 325 0.66 -23.00 3.24
C GLN A 325 1.99 -23.75 3.23
N THR A 326 2.03 -24.95 2.64
CA THR A 326 3.25 -25.76 2.53
C THR A 326 4.31 -25.08 1.67
N LEU A 327 3.93 -24.50 0.53
CA LEU A 327 4.85 -23.76 -0.34
C LEU A 327 5.37 -22.49 0.35
N ILE A 328 4.50 -21.70 0.99
CA ILE A 328 4.85 -20.48 1.73
C ILE A 328 5.84 -20.81 2.85
N ILE A 329 5.55 -21.79 3.72
CA ILE A 329 6.42 -22.16 4.84
C ILE A 329 7.82 -22.61 4.36
N ASN A 330 7.90 -23.31 3.21
CA ASN A 330 9.18 -23.72 2.65
C ASN A 330 9.95 -22.59 1.94
N LYS A 331 9.25 -21.62 1.31
CA LYS A 331 9.88 -20.38 0.83
C LYS A 331 10.41 -19.54 1.99
N LEU A 332 9.63 -19.33 3.05
CA LEU A 332 10.02 -18.58 4.25
C LEU A 332 11.28 -19.14 4.92
N LYS A 333 11.46 -20.46 4.89
CA LYS A 333 12.66 -21.15 5.40
C LYS A 333 13.87 -21.10 4.45
N GLY A 334 13.72 -20.52 3.26
CA GLY A 334 14.74 -20.54 2.20
C GLY A 334 15.03 -21.93 1.63
N ALA A 335 14.14 -22.91 1.86
CA ALA A 335 14.33 -24.29 1.45
C ALA A 335 14.04 -24.52 -0.05
N ILE A 336 13.06 -23.79 -0.59
CA ILE A 336 12.63 -23.92 -2.00
C ILE A 336 12.29 -22.53 -2.55
N LYS A 337 12.81 -22.20 -3.74
CA LYS A 337 12.43 -21.00 -4.51
C LYS A 337 11.25 -21.31 -5.44
N VAL A 338 10.04 -21.36 -4.92
CA VAL A 338 8.82 -21.60 -5.72
C VAL A 338 7.88 -20.41 -5.72
N VAL A 339 7.24 -20.17 -6.88
CA VAL A 339 6.11 -19.23 -7.02
C VAL A 339 4.91 -19.97 -7.62
N PRO A 340 3.82 -20.18 -6.86
CA PRO A 340 2.55 -20.62 -7.40
C PRO A 340 1.78 -19.43 -7.99
N ILE A 341 1.24 -19.59 -9.20
CA ILE A 341 0.49 -18.58 -9.94
C ILE A 341 -0.77 -19.24 -10.53
N ARG A 342 -1.93 -18.58 -10.38
CA ARG A 342 -3.18 -19.07 -10.99
C ARG A 342 -3.16 -18.88 -12.50
N ALA A 343 -3.82 -19.78 -13.21
CA ALA A 343 -3.94 -19.70 -14.67
C ALA A 343 -4.73 -18.45 -15.11
N PRO A 344 -4.36 -17.81 -16.23
CA PRO A 344 -5.14 -16.74 -16.85
C PRO A 344 -6.48 -17.25 -17.41
N SER A 345 -7.47 -16.37 -17.50
CA SER A 345 -8.82 -16.68 -18.03
C SER A 345 -9.56 -17.76 -17.21
N PHE A 346 -10.59 -18.37 -17.81
CA PHE A 346 -11.42 -19.47 -17.25
C PHE A 346 -12.00 -20.32 -18.39
N GLY A 347 -12.51 -21.52 -18.07
CA GLY A 347 -13.15 -22.43 -19.03
C GLY A 347 -12.20 -22.87 -20.15
N ASP A 348 -12.73 -23.15 -21.35
CA ASP A 348 -11.91 -23.61 -22.48
C ASP A 348 -10.83 -22.61 -22.91
N ARG A 349 -11.14 -21.30 -22.81
CA ARG A 349 -10.16 -20.24 -23.14
C ARG A 349 -8.92 -20.31 -22.25
N ARG A 350 -9.04 -20.72 -20.98
CA ARG A 350 -7.88 -20.96 -20.09
C ARG A 350 -6.91 -21.96 -20.71
N LYS A 351 -7.43 -23.03 -21.34
CA LYS A 351 -6.60 -24.02 -22.05
C LYS A 351 -5.80 -23.37 -23.18
N ASP A 352 -6.39 -22.43 -23.92
CA ASP A 352 -5.70 -21.75 -25.01
C ASP A 352 -4.61 -20.78 -24.53
N TYR A 353 -4.88 -20.01 -23.46
CA TYR A 353 -3.84 -19.19 -22.82
C TYR A 353 -2.70 -20.05 -22.23
N LEU A 354 -3.02 -21.21 -21.63
CA LEU A 354 -2.01 -22.14 -21.11
C LEU A 354 -1.18 -22.80 -22.24
N LYS A 355 -1.78 -23.12 -23.39
CA LYS A 355 -1.05 -23.57 -24.59
C LYS A 355 -0.09 -22.48 -25.10
N ASP A 356 -0.52 -21.22 -25.10
CA ASP A 356 0.33 -20.10 -25.51
C ASP A 356 1.53 -19.94 -24.55
N LEU A 357 1.29 -20.01 -23.24
CA LEU A 357 2.35 -20.05 -22.21
C LEU A 357 3.31 -21.26 -22.37
N CYS A 358 2.80 -22.42 -22.82
CA CYS A 358 3.64 -23.58 -23.11
C CYS A 358 4.57 -23.34 -24.32
N ILE A 359 4.12 -22.62 -25.35
CA ILE A 359 4.95 -22.25 -26.50
C ILE A 359 6.03 -21.25 -26.06
N VAL A 360 5.63 -20.20 -25.34
CA VAL A 360 6.49 -19.13 -24.77
C VAL A 360 7.63 -19.69 -23.91
N THR A 361 7.37 -20.73 -23.11
CA THR A 361 8.36 -21.30 -22.19
C THR A 361 8.93 -22.64 -22.67
N ASN A 362 8.48 -23.14 -23.82
CA ASN A 362 8.77 -24.48 -24.33
C ASN A 362 8.48 -25.60 -23.30
N SER A 363 7.41 -25.45 -22.49
CA SER A 363 6.93 -26.49 -21.55
C SER A 363 5.97 -27.47 -22.23
N LYS A 364 5.81 -28.66 -21.67
CA LYS A 364 4.77 -29.60 -22.10
C LYS A 364 3.44 -29.23 -21.44
N TYR A 365 2.36 -29.12 -22.21
CA TYR A 365 1.03 -28.89 -21.66
C TYR A 365 0.53 -30.12 -20.90
N ILE A 366 0.38 -30.01 -19.58
CA ILE A 366 -0.14 -31.08 -18.72
C ILE A 366 -1.66 -30.92 -18.61
N SER A 367 -2.39 -31.91 -19.10
CA SER A 367 -3.85 -31.94 -19.09
C SER A 367 -4.37 -33.37 -19.16
N ALA A 368 -5.45 -33.64 -18.42
CA ALA A 368 -6.15 -34.92 -18.48
C ALA A 368 -6.68 -35.23 -19.89
N ASP A 369 -7.08 -34.20 -20.64
CA ASP A 369 -7.57 -34.31 -22.03
C ASP A 369 -6.50 -34.89 -22.99
N VAL A 370 -5.21 -34.71 -22.65
CA VAL A 370 -4.05 -35.17 -23.43
C VAL A 370 -3.43 -36.45 -22.81
N GLY A 371 -4.11 -37.06 -21.84
CA GLY A 371 -3.63 -38.26 -21.13
C GLY A 371 -2.51 -37.99 -20.12
N LEU A 372 -2.26 -36.72 -19.76
CA LEU A 372 -1.21 -36.29 -18.83
C LEU A 372 -1.84 -35.73 -17.54
N ASP A 373 -2.31 -36.62 -16.68
CA ASP A 373 -2.78 -36.31 -15.32
C ASP A 373 -1.60 -36.12 -14.35
N LEU A 374 -1.58 -34.98 -13.67
CA LEU A 374 -0.56 -34.59 -12.70
C LEU A 374 -0.47 -35.58 -11.53
N ASN A 375 -1.59 -36.15 -11.10
CA ASN A 375 -1.67 -37.09 -9.99
C ASN A 375 -1.12 -38.48 -10.35
N ASN A 376 -1.11 -38.81 -11.65
CA ASN A 376 -0.70 -40.11 -12.18
C ASN A 376 0.65 -40.07 -12.92
N LEU A 377 1.43 -38.98 -12.83
CA LEU A 377 2.72 -38.84 -13.51
C LEU A 377 3.68 -40.03 -13.26
N HIS A 378 3.73 -40.57 -12.04
CA HIS A 378 4.53 -41.76 -11.73
C HIS A 378 4.11 -43.04 -12.48
N ASN A 379 2.83 -43.17 -12.83
CA ASN A 379 2.26 -44.38 -13.43
C ASN A 379 2.24 -44.31 -14.97
N ASN A 380 2.18 -43.10 -15.54
CA ASN A 380 2.06 -42.87 -16.98
C ASN A 380 3.42 -42.72 -17.70
N MET A 381 4.53 -42.67 -16.97
CA MET A 381 5.89 -42.61 -17.55
C MET A 381 6.42 -44.03 -17.78
N ASN A 382 6.30 -44.52 -19.02
CA ASN A 382 6.96 -45.75 -19.45
C ASN A 382 8.49 -45.60 -19.36
N SER A 383 9.15 -46.70 -19.00
CA SER A 383 10.53 -46.79 -18.47
C SER A 383 11.69 -46.24 -19.30
N PHE A 384 11.44 -45.63 -20.47
CA PHE A 384 12.45 -45.03 -21.35
C PHE A 384 12.55 -43.50 -21.27
N ASP A 385 11.46 -42.78 -20.96
CA ASP A 385 11.42 -41.30 -20.91
C ASP A 385 11.28 -40.77 -19.46
N ASN A 386 11.93 -41.43 -18.51
CA ASN A 386 11.82 -41.21 -17.06
C ASN A 386 12.48 -39.90 -16.55
N ASN A 387 12.09 -38.75 -17.09
CA ASN A 387 12.58 -37.46 -16.59
C ASN A 387 11.49 -36.39 -16.49
N TYR A 388 11.13 -36.03 -15.26
CA TYR A 388 10.22 -34.91 -14.95
C TYR A 388 10.66 -33.58 -15.59
N LEU A 389 11.96 -33.39 -15.83
CA LEU A 389 12.50 -32.20 -16.52
C LEU A 389 11.97 -32.05 -17.96
N SER A 390 11.55 -33.15 -18.63
CA SER A 390 10.97 -33.10 -19.99
C SER A 390 9.57 -32.47 -20.05
N LEU A 391 8.90 -32.34 -18.90
CA LEU A 391 7.59 -31.70 -18.80
C LEU A 391 7.72 -30.18 -18.60
N LEU A 392 8.86 -29.74 -18.08
CA LEU A 392 9.08 -28.36 -17.63
C LEU A 392 9.61 -27.50 -18.77
N GLY A 393 9.09 -26.27 -18.84
CA GLY A 393 9.65 -25.21 -19.67
C GLY A 393 10.71 -24.43 -18.91
N ASN A 394 11.27 -23.42 -19.57
CA ASN A 394 12.19 -22.45 -18.99
C ASN A 394 11.90 -21.05 -19.50
N ALA A 395 12.08 -20.05 -18.64
CA ALA A 395 12.08 -18.63 -19.00
C ALA A 395 13.40 -17.99 -18.53
N ASN A 396 13.81 -16.91 -19.20
CA ASN A 396 15.02 -16.17 -18.82
C ASN A 396 14.81 -15.46 -17.47
N THR A 397 13.66 -14.81 -17.28
CA THR A 397 13.28 -14.18 -16.02
C THR A 397 11.76 -14.26 -15.81
N LEU A 398 11.34 -14.61 -14.59
CA LEU A 398 9.97 -14.47 -14.09
C LEU A 398 9.89 -13.22 -13.22
N ILE A 399 8.90 -12.38 -13.46
CA ILE A 399 8.56 -11.22 -12.64
C ILE A 399 7.08 -11.29 -12.27
N VAL A 400 6.77 -11.37 -10.97
CA VAL A 400 5.40 -11.51 -10.45
C VAL A 400 5.07 -10.33 -9.54
N LYS A 401 4.15 -9.46 -9.98
CA LYS A 401 3.57 -8.37 -9.18
C LYS A 401 2.29 -8.85 -8.46
N LYS A 402 1.64 -7.96 -7.71
CA LYS A 402 0.36 -8.18 -7.01
C LYS A 402 -0.77 -8.67 -7.92
N ASP A 403 -0.86 -8.12 -9.14
CA ASP A 403 -1.96 -8.29 -10.09
C ASP A 403 -1.57 -9.03 -11.39
N ARG A 404 -0.30 -8.91 -11.81
CA ARG A 404 0.21 -9.41 -13.10
C ARG A 404 1.46 -10.29 -12.99
N THR A 405 1.67 -11.14 -13.99
CA THR A 405 2.89 -11.93 -14.21
C THR A 405 3.48 -11.62 -15.56
N SER A 406 4.81 -11.47 -15.59
CA SER A 406 5.64 -11.23 -16.75
C SER A 406 6.69 -12.34 -16.87
N LEU A 407 6.74 -13.01 -18.02
CA LEU A 407 7.73 -14.05 -18.35
C LEU A 407 8.61 -13.55 -19.50
N ILE A 408 9.88 -13.25 -19.24
CA ILE A 408 10.87 -12.93 -20.28
C ILE A 408 11.31 -14.24 -20.93
N THR A 409 11.11 -14.36 -22.24
CA THR A 409 11.39 -15.58 -23.01
C THR A 409 12.89 -15.77 -23.27
N LYS A 410 13.26 -16.93 -23.79
CA LYS A 410 14.57 -17.15 -24.40
C LYS A 410 14.48 -16.87 -25.90
N GLU A 411 15.53 -16.28 -26.47
CA GLU A 411 15.62 -15.99 -27.91
C GLU A 411 15.41 -17.25 -28.78
N GLU A 412 15.84 -18.42 -28.29
CA GLU A 412 15.63 -19.75 -28.88
C GLU A 412 14.16 -20.09 -29.21
N TYR A 413 13.19 -19.44 -28.57
CA TYR A 413 11.75 -19.77 -28.71
C TYR A 413 11.01 -18.77 -29.62
N LYS A 414 11.70 -17.73 -30.11
CA LYS A 414 11.12 -16.65 -30.91
C LYS A 414 10.38 -17.16 -32.16
N ASP A 415 11.01 -18.01 -32.96
CA ASP A 415 10.40 -18.54 -34.20
C ASP A 415 9.06 -19.26 -33.94
N LYS A 416 8.94 -19.98 -32.82
CA LYS A 416 7.70 -20.67 -32.42
C LYS A 416 6.62 -19.69 -31.94
N ILE A 417 7.03 -18.60 -31.30
CA ILE A 417 6.13 -17.52 -30.86
C ILE A 417 5.60 -16.77 -32.09
N ASP A 418 6.45 -16.44 -33.06
CA ASP A 418 6.06 -15.80 -34.32
C ASP A 418 5.14 -16.70 -35.17
N GLU A 419 5.41 -18.00 -35.25
CA GLU A 419 4.50 -18.97 -35.88
C GLU A 419 3.11 -18.95 -35.18
N ARG A 420 3.09 -18.99 -33.84
CA ARG A 420 1.84 -18.94 -33.07
C ARG A 420 1.07 -17.64 -33.28
N ILE A 421 1.75 -16.50 -33.29
CA ILE A 421 1.15 -15.18 -33.57
C ILE A 421 0.50 -15.19 -34.96
N ASN A 422 1.15 -15.78 -35.97
CA ASN A 422 0.61 -15.85 -37.32
C ASN A 422 -0.62 -16.77 -37.43
N VAL A 423 -0.71 -17.84 -36.64
CA VAL A 423 -1.94 -18.65 -36.51
C VAL A 423 -3.08 -17.81 -35.93
N LEU A 424 -2.85 -17.11 -34.81
CA LEU A 424 -3.88 -16.30 -34.17
C LEU A 424 -4.36 -15.12 -35.03
N LYS A 425 -3.47 -14.52 -35.85
CA LYS A 425 -3.84 -13.48 -36.81
C LYS A 425 -4.81 -14.00 -37.89
N LYS A 426 -4.62 -15.24 -38.37
CA LYS A 426 -5.56 -15.87 -39.32
C LYS A 426 -6.91 -16.17 -38.65
N GLU A 427 -6.89 -16.76 -37.45
CA GLU A 427 -8.11 -16.98 -36.65
C GLU A 427 -8.88 -15.66 -36.42
N TYR A 428 -8.17 -14.55 -36.20
CA TYR A 428 -8.77 -13.22 -36.01
C TYR A 428 -9.44 -12.67 -37.27
N GLU A 429 -8.86 -12.89 -38.46
CA GLU A 429 -9.42 -12.48 -39.74
C GLU A 429 -10.68 -13.29 -40.10
N GLU A 430 -10.63 -14.61 -39.93
CA GLU A 430 -11.74 -15.55 -40.21
C GLU A 430 -12.92 -15.41 -39.25
N THR A 431 -12.66 -15.06 -37.98
CA THR A 431 -13.68 -14.89 -36.95
C THR A 431 -14.62 -13.71 -37.26
N THR A 432 -15.94 -13.91 -37.16
CA THR A 432 -16.96 -12.85 -37.33
C THR A 432 -17.42 -12.25 -35.99
N SER A 433 -17.24 -12.97 -34.88
CA SER A 433 -17.61 -12.54 -33.53
C SER A 433 -16.70 -11.40 -33.02
N LYS A 434 -17.29 -10.24 -32.69
CA LYS A 434 -16.58 -9.10 -32.10
C LYS A 434 -15.87 -9.49 -30.78
N TYR A 435 -16.52 -10.31 -29.97
CA TYR A 435 -16.01 -10.74 -28.67
C TYR A 435 -14.81 -11.69 -28.79
N ASP A 436 -14.83 -12.59 -29.77
CA ASP A 436 -13.70 -13.49 -30.02
C ASP A 436 -12.53 -12.77 -30.70
N LYS A 437 -12.81 -11.80 -31.59
CA LYS A 437 -11.78 -10.88 -32.10
C LYS A 437 -11.07 -10.11 -30.97
N GLU A 438 -11.82 -9.60 -30.00
CA GLU A 438 -11.26 -8.92 -28.81
C GLU A 438 -10.31 -9.85 -28.02
N LYS A 439 -10.70 -11.11 -27.80
CA LYS A 439 -9.87 -12.11 -27.09
C LYS A 439 -8.71 -12.66 -27.89
N LEU A 440 -8.81 -12.75 -29.21
CA LEU A 440 -7.68 -13.07 -30.08
C LEU A 440 -6.67 -11.92 -30.09
N ASN A 441 -7.13 -10.65 -30.13
CA ASN A 441 -6.26 -9.49 -29.98
C ASN A 441 -5.55 -9.45 -28.63
N GLU A 442 -6.22 -9.76 -27.51
CA GLU A 442 -5.57 -9.89 -26.19
C GLU A 442 -4.42 -10.91 -26.23
N ARG A 443 -4.63 -12.09 -26.83
CA ARG A 443 -3.61 -13.16 -26.94
C ARG A 443 -2.48 -12.82 -27.89
N ILE A 444 -2.79 -12.24 -29.06
CA ILE A 444 -1.79 -11.72 -29.99
C ILE A 444 -0.94 -10.65 -29.30
N ALA A 445 -1.55 -9.72 -28.56
CA ALA A 445 -0.85 -8.67 -27.83
C ALA A 445 -0.06 -9.21 -26.62
N ALA A 446 -0.48 -10.31 -25.99
CA ALA A 446 0.29 -10.97 -24.93
C ALA A 446 1.53 -11.70 -25.48
N LEU A 447 1.44 -12.32 -26.67
CA LEU A 447 2.57 -12.99 -27.36
C LEU A 447 3.52 -12.01 -28.07
N SER A 448 2.98 -10.96 -28.68
CA SER A 448 3.76 -9.88 -29.32
C SER A 448 4.26 -8.85 -28.30
N GLY A 449 3.79 -8.96 -27.05
CA GLY A 449 3.92 -7.96 -25.98
C GLY A 449 5.27 -8.04 -25.31
N GLY A 450 6.27 -7.45 -25.98
CA GLY A 450 7.57 -7.20 -25.37
C GLY A 450 7.44 -6.49 -24.02
N ILE A 451 8.41 -6.76 -23.16
CA ILE A 451 8.57 -6.15 -21.85
C ILE A 451 9.56 -5.00 -21.98
N ALA A 452 9.13 -3.79 -21.62
CA ALA A 452 10.01 -2.64 -21.50
C ALA A 452 10.62 -2.61 -20.10
N LYS A 453 11.94 -2.72 -19.99
CA LYS A 453 12.67 -2.49 -18.74
C LYS A 453 13.21 -1.07 -18.75
N ILE A 454 12.69 -0.23 -17.87
CA ILE A 454 13.22 1.10 -17.59
C ILE A 454 14.22 0.93 -16.45
N LEU A 455 15.50 1.13 -16.76
CA LEU A 455 16.58 1.20 -15.79
C LEU A 455 16.72 2.66 -15.37
N ILE A 456 16.49 2.94 -14.09
CA ILE A 456 16.36 4.32 -13.56
C ILE A 456 17.68 4.73 -12.93
N GLY A 457 18.27 5.82 -13.41
CA GLY A 457 19.51 6.37 -12.87
C GLY A 457 19.28 7.36 -11.74
N GLY A 458 20.37 7.70 -11.02
CA GLY A 458 20.41 8.75 -10.00
C GLY A 458 21.81 8.90 -9.43
N ASN A 459 22.13 10.07 -8.86
CA ASN A 459 23.44 10.33 -8.25
C ASN A 459 23.53 9.77 -6.82
N THR A 460 22.38 9.56 -6.17
CA THR A 460 22.27 8.95 -4.84
C THR A 460 21.14 7.93 -4.80
N GLU A 461 21.23 6.96 -3.87
CA GLU A 461 20.19 5.95 -3.66
C GLU A 461 18.82 6.59 -3.29
N THR A 462 18.83 7.71 -2.56
CA THR A 462 17.61 8.45 -2.21
C THR A 462 16.97 9.10 -3.45
N GLU A 463 17.77 9.77 -4.28
CA GLU A 463 17.31 10.37 -5.54
C GLU A 463 16.77 9.30 -6.50
N GLN A 464 17.50 8.19 -6.66
CA GLN A 464 17.08 7.07 -7.51
C GLN A 464 15.73 6.49 -7.06
N LYS A 465 15.51 6.36 -5.74
CA LYS A 465 14.22 5.91 -5.19
C LYS A 465 13.10 6.91 -5.41
N GLU A 466 13.35 8.22 -5.26
CA GLU A 466 12.35 9.26 -5.59
C GLU A 466 11.97 9.21 -7.08
N ARG A 467 12.98 9.11 -7.97
CA ARG A 467 12.78 8.98 -9.43
C ARG A 467 11.99 7.70 -9.76
N LYS A 468 12.22 6.60 -9.04
CA LYS A 468 11.49 5.34 -9.21
C LYS A 468 10.01 5.45 -8.88
N PHE A 469 9.64 6.15 -7.81
CA PHE A 469 8.23 6.42 -7.52
C PHE A 469 7.56 7.25 -8.62
N LYS A 470 8.21 8.31 -9.11
CA LYS A 470 7.71 9.12 -10.24
C LYS A 470 7.46 8.30 -11.51
N TYR A 471 8.39 7.40 -11.86
CA TYR A 471 8.19 6.46 -12.98
C TYR A 471 7.01 5.49 -12.72
N GLU A 472 6.79 5.03 -11.49
CA GLU A 472 5.66 4.14 -11.18
C GLU A 472 4.33 4.88 -11.32
N ASP A 473 4.20 6.08 -10.74
CA ASP A 473 3.00 6.90 -10.82
C ASP A 473 2.69 7.28 -12.28
N ALA A 474 3.69 7.76 -13.03
CA ALA A 474 3.53 8.16 -14.42
C ALA A 474 3.18 6.99 -15.36
N THR A 475 3.76 5.79 -15.16
CA THR A 475 3.39 4.62 -15.97
C THR A 475 1.97 4.14 -15.67
N ASN A 476 1.53 4.22 -14.41
CA ASN A 476 0.15 3.87 -14.04
C ASN A 476 -0.87 4.92 -14.53
N ALA A 477 -0.54 6.20 -14.47
CA ALA A 477 -1.38 7.29 -14.99
C ALA A 477 -1.60 7.17 -16.51
N VAL A 478 -0.53 6.87 -17.26
CA VAL A 478 -0.61 6.57 -18.70
C VAL A 478 -1.47 5.32 -18.96
N LYS A 479 -1.24 4.21 -18.26
CA LYS A 479 -2.05 2.99 -18.40
C LYS A 479 -3.54 3.28 -18.20
N SER A 480 -3.87 3.98 -17.11
CA SER A 480 -5.23 4.43 -16.78
C SER A 480 -5.87 5.30 -17.88
N ALA A 481 -5.08 6.17 -18.51
CA ALA A 481 -5.57 7.04 -19.57
C ALA A 481 -5.71 6.33 -20.93
N ILE A 482 -4.94 5.26 -21.19
CA ILE A 482 -5.11 4.38 -22.36
C ILE A 482 -6.42 3.56 -22.25
N ASP A 483 -6.99 3.40 -21.05
CA ASP A 483 -8.26 2.71 -20.83
C ASP A 483 -9.50 3.61 -20.92
N ILE A 484 -9.48 4.82 -20.35
CA ILE A 484 -10.66 5.70 -20.25
C ILE A 484 -10.51 7.02 -21.04
N GLY A 485 -9.29 7.42 -21.37
CA GLY A 485 -8.95 8.73 -21.94
C GLY A 485 -8.42 9.73 -20.91
N TYR A 486 -8.31 10.98 -21.34
CA TYR A 486 -7.84 12.12 -20.56
C TYR A 486 -8.79 13.31 -20.65
N VAL A 487 -8.60 14.28 -19.74
CA VAL A 487 -9.34 15.54 -19.64
C VAL A 487 -8.39 16.70 -19.26
N PRO A 488 -8.78 17.98 -19.45
CA PRO A 488 -8.06 19.14 -18.92
C PRO A 488 -7.66 18.98 -17.45
N GLY A 489 -6.36 19.11 -17.18
CA GLY A 489 -5.79 18.85 -15.86
C GLY A 489 -5.91 20.01 -14.88
N GLY A 490 -5.20 19.90 -13.75
CA GLY A 490 -5.11 20.98 -12.75
C GLY A 490 -6.43 21.30 -12.05
N GLY A 491 -7.37 20.35 -12.02
CA GLY A 491 -8.71 20.53 -11.45
C GLY A 491 -9.72 21.27 -12.34
N VAL A 492 -9.36 21.69 -13.55
CA VAL A 492 -10.25 22.43 -14.47
C VAL A 492 -11.51 21.63 -14.82
N THR A 493 -11.38 20.30 -14.97
CA THR A 493 -12.53 19.40 -15.19
C THR A 493 -13.58 19.48 -14.06
N TYR A 494 -13.16 19.69 -12.81
CA TYR A 494 -14.08 19.87 -11.70
C TYR A 494 -14.73 21.26 -11.70
N LEU A 495 -14.00 22.30 -12.09
CA LEU A 495 -14.54 23.65 -12.25
C LEU A 495 -15.57 23.73 -13.38
N GLU A 496 -15.43 22.97 -14.47
CA GLU A 496 -16.45 22.91 -15.53
C GLU A 496 -17.81 22.42 -15.01
N ILE A 497 -17.83 21.50 -14.06
CA ILE A 497 -19.06 20.97 -13.45
C ILE A 497 -19.76 22.03 -12.59
N ILE A 498 -18.98 22.88 -11.89
CA ILE A 498 -19.50 24.06 -11.19
C ILE A 498 -20.03 25.08 -12.21
N LYS A 499 -19.23 25.39 -13.24
CA LYS A 499 -19.52 26.39 -14.27
C LYS A 499 -20.77 26.05 -15.10
N SER A 500 -20.99 24.78 -15.41
CA SER A 500 -22.20 24.31 -16.11
C SER A 500 -23.42 24.21 -15.19
N ASN A 501 -23.34 24.69 -13.95
CA ASN A 501 -24.38 24.63 -12.92
C ASN A 501 -25.00 23.23 -12.72
N PHE A 502 -24.19 22.18 -12.87
CA PHE A 502 -24.64 20.78 -12.88
C PHE A 502 -25.33 20.33 -11.59
N VAL A 503 -25.19 21.11 -10.51
CA VAL A 503 -25.90 20.94 -9.24
C VAL A 503 -27.42 20.97 -9.41
N GLU A 504 -27.95 21.77 -10.35
CA GLU A 504 -29.39 21.84 -10.64
C GLU A 504 -29.92 20.54 -11.27
N GLU A 505 -29.12 19.90 -12.15
CA GLU A 505 -29.45 18.58 -12.70
C GLU A 505 -29.52 17.51 -11.58
N ILE A 506 -28.60 17.57 -10.61
CA ILE A 506 -28.59 16.69 -9.44
C ILE A 506 -29.79 16.96 -8.53
N HIS A 507 -30.11 18.23 -8.25
CA HIS A 507 -31.26 18.63 -7.44
C HIS A 507 -32.58 18.15 -8.05
N LYS A 508 -32.75 18.34 -9.35
CA LYS A 508 -33.91 17.81 -10.08
C LYS A 508 -33.99 16.28 -9.98
N LYS A 509 -32.86 15.57 -10.04
CA LYS A 509 -32.84 14.11 -9.91
C LYS A 509 -33.25 13.63 -8.51
N ILE A 510 -32.87 14.36 -7.46
CA ILE A 510 -33.32 14.11 -6.08
C ILE A 510 -34.84 14.26 -5.97
N GLU A 511 -35.40 15.34 -6.53
CA GLU A 511 -36.85 15.58 -6.54
C GLU A 511 -37.60 14.48 -7.30
N GLU A 512 -37.14 14.11 -8.51
CA GLU A 512 -37.72 13.03 -9.30
C GLU A 512 -37.72 11.68 -8.56
N GLN A 513 -36.68 11.37 -7.78
CA GLN A 513 -36.60 10.10 -7.04
C GLN A 513 -37.59 10.04 -5.88
N LEU A 514 -37.86 11.17 -5.21
CA LEU A 514 -38.72 11.23 -4.02
C LEU A 514 -40.20 11.50 -4.36
N GLN A 515 -40.50 12.16 -5.49
CA GLN A 515 -41.88 12.38 -5.95
C GLN A 515 -42.61 11.08 -6.36
N ASN A 516 -41.88 10.03 -6.75
CA ASN A 516 -42.44 8.76 -7.22
C ASN A 516 -42.84 7.78 -6.10
N VAL A 517 -42.79 8.20 -4.82
CA VAL A 517 -42.94 7.31 -3.66
C VAL A 517 -44.33 7.37 -2.99
N GLY A 518 -45.16 8.40 -3.28
CA GLY A 518 -46.40 8.65 -2.53
C GLY A 518 -47.72 8.47 -3.31
N ASN A 519 -48.61 7.64 -2.77
CA ASN A 519 -50.03 7.61 -3.19
C ASN A 519 -50.77 8.87 -2.71
N GLN A 520 -51.95 9.17 -3.30
CA GLN A 520 -52.72 10.38 -2.98
C GLN A 520 -53.13 10.49 -1.50
N GLU A 521 -53.28 9.38 -0.78
CA GLU A 521 -53.63 9.39 0.65
C GLU A 521 -52.44 9.76 1.57
N GLU A 522 -51.20 9.47 1.17
CA GLU A 522 -50.01 9.75 1.98
C GLU A 522 -49.70 11.26 2.03
N LYS A 523 -50.06 12.01 0.98
CA LYS A 523 -49.92 13.48 0.95
C LYS A 523 -50.61 14.18 2.12
N LYS A 524 -51.73 13.63 2.62
CA LYS A 524 -52.45 14.16 3.79
C LYS A 524 -51.62 14.11 5.08
N TYR A 525 -50.68 13.17 5.19
CA TYR A 525 -49.78 13.06 6.35
C TYR A 525 -48.48 13.85 6.14
N ILE A 526 -48.11 14.17 4.90
CA ILE A 526 -46.95 15.03 4.58
C ILE A 526 -47.21 16.48 5.03
N ASP A 527 -48.44 16.99 4.94
CA ASP A 527 -48.75 18.36 5.42
C ASP A 527 -48.59 18.53 6.94
N LEU A 528 -48.69 17.44 7.73
CA LEU A 528 -48.42 17.44 9.17
C LEU A 528 -46.92 17.52 9.52
N VAL A 529 -46.04 17.29 8.53
CA VAL A 529 -44.58 17.31 8.66
C VAL A 529 -44.02 18.72 8.42
N GLY A 530 -44.84 19.72 8.09
CA GLY A 530 -44.44 21.02 7.50
C GLY A 530 -43.40 21.91 8.21
N ASN A 531 -42.95 21.58 9.43
CA ASN A 531 -41.83 22.25 10.13
C ASN A 531 -40.65 21.30 10.45
N LEU A 532 -40.67 20.07 9.93
CA LEU A 532 -39.61 19.08 10.09
C LEU A 532 -38.67 19.13 8.88
N GLU A 533 -37.42 18.80 9.14
CA GLU A 533 -36.33 18.76 8.17
C GLU A 533 -36.64 17.83 6.97
N SER A 534 -36.64 18.39 5.76
CA SER A 534 -37.03 17.67 4.54
C SER A 534 -35.91 16.77 4.02
N GLU A 535 -36.23 15.50 3.70
CA GLU A 535 -35.26 14.59 3.10
C GLU A 535 -34.71 15.13 1.76
N ILE A 536 -35.55 15.83 0.98
CA ILE A 536 -35.14 16.47 -0.29
C ILE A 536 -34.06 17.53 -0.01
N GLU A 537 -34.27 18.38 1.00
CA GLU A 537 -33.35 19.48 1.32
C GLU A 537 -32.02 18.97 1.85
N LEU A 538 -32.03 17.94 2.68
CA LEU A 538 -30.81 17.28 3.14
C LEU A 538 -30.06 16.54 2.03
N GLN A 539 -30.76 15.87 1.10
CA GLN A 539 -30.10 15.27 -0.06
C GLN A 539 -29.50 16.35 -0.97
N LYS A 540 -30.18 17.49 -1.17
CA LYS A 540 -29.63 18.66 -1.88
C LYS A 540 -28.41 19.24 -1.15
N MET A 541 -28.46 19.33 0.19
CA MET A 541 -27.33 19.74 1.03
C MET A 541 -26.12 18.80 0.85
N GLY A 542 -26.35 17.48 0.83
CA GLY A 542 -25.35 16.47 0.49
C GLY A 542 -24.72 16.67 -0.89
N ALA A 543 -25.54 16.94 -1.92
CA ALA A 543 -25.04 17.27 -3.26
C ALA A 543 -24.23 18.58 -3.29
N ASN A 544 -24.69 19.61 -2.58
CA ASN A 544 -24.00 20.91 -2.48
C ASN A 544 -22.64 20.79 -1.77
N ILE A 545 -22.51 19.92 -0.77
CA ILE A 545 -21.22 19.63 -0.12
C ILE A 545 -20.20 19.10 -1.14
N VAL A 546 -20.61 18.19 -2.04
CA VAL A 546 -19.71 17.67 -3.09
C VAL A 546 -19.37 18.76 -4.10
N VAL A 547 -20.38 19.40 -4.72
CA VAL A 547 -20.16 20.40 -5.78
C VAL A 547 -19.35 21.60 -5.28
N SER A 548 -19.64 22.11 -4.08
CA SER A 548 -18.88 23.24 -3.51
C SER A 548 -17.44 22.89 -3.11
N SER A 549 -17.05 21.61 -3.15
CA SER A 549 -15.69 21.15 -2.83
C SER A 549 -14.84 20.87 -4.08
N LEU A 550 -15.45 20.95 -5.27
CA LEU A 550 -14.82 20.68 -6.56
C LEU A 550 -13.69 21.68 -6.92
N ASP A 551 -13.68 22.86 -6.31
CA ASP A 551 -12.67 23.91 -6.52
C ASP A 551 -11.37 23.71 -5.72
N VAL A 552 -11.39 22.88 -4.67
CA VAL A 552 -10.32 22.82 -3.67
C VAL A 552 -8.97 22.39 -4.24
N ILE A 553 -8.97 21.54 -5.28
CA ILE A 553 -7.75 21.06 -5.94
C ILE A 553 -7.08 22.20 -6.71
N THR A 554 -7.82 22.91 -7.56
CA THR A 554 -7.29 24.08 -8.31
C THR A 554 -6.81 25.17 -7.36
N LYS A 555 -7.58 25.44 -6.29
CA LYS A 555 -7.22 26.40 -5.23
C LYS A 555 -5.91 26.01 -4.54
N GLN A 556 -5.73 24.75 -4.15
CA GLN A 556 -4.51 24.30 -3.47
C GLN A 556 -3.29 24.27 -4.39
N ILE A 557 -3.44 23.85 -5.65
CA ILE A 557 -2.37 23.88 -6.67
C ILE A 557 -1.87 25.32 -6.86
N ALA A 558 -2.78 26.29 -6.98
CA ALA A 558 -2.45 27.71 -7.07
C ALA A 558 -1.81 28.26 -5.78
N ASN A 559 -2.32 27.90 -4.60
CA ASN A 559 -1.73 28.30 -3.31
C ASN A 559 -0.30 27.74 -3.12
N ASN A 560 -0.05 26.50 -3.53
CA ASN A 560 1.30 25.91 -3.50
C ASN A 560 2.27 26.66 -4.42
N ALA A 561 1.76 27.18 -5.55
CA ALA A 561 2.51 28.02 -6.48
C ALA A 561 2.83 29.44 -5.98
N GLY A 562 2.30 29.84 -4.80
CA GLY A 562 2.48 31.18 -4.23
C GLY A 562 1.49 32.24 -4.73
N VAL A 563 0.45 31.85 -5.47
CA VAL A 563 -0.60 32.78 -5.96
C VAL A 563 -1.93 32.55 -5.25
N ASN A 564 -2.81 33.56 -5.25
CA ASN A 564 -4.12 33.46 -4.60
C ASN A 564 -5.05 32.51 -5.38
N GLY A 565 -5.22 31.29 -4.86
CA GLY A 565 -6.03 30.25 -5.51
C GLY A 565 -7.52 30.55 -5.61
N GLU A 566 -8.08 31.42 -4.74
CA GLU A 566 -9.48 31.84 -4.92
C GLU A 566 -9.65 32.72 -6.15
N ASN A 567 -8.71 33.63 -6.38
CA ASN A 567 -8.75 34.50 -7.54
C ASN A 567 -8.56 33.70 -8.83
N VAL A 568 -7.67 32.70 -8.82
CA VAL A 568 -7.50 31.76 -9.94
C VAL A 568 -8.81 31.02 -10.25
N VAL A 569 -9.46 30.43 -9.23
CA VAL A 569 -10.76 29.76 -9.40
C VAL A 569 -11.84 30.72 -9.92
N LYS A 570 -11.96 31.92 -9.35
CA LYS A 570 -12.93 32.95 -9.78
C LYS A 570 -12.72 33.34 -11.25
N ILE A 571 -11.48 33.51 -11.69
CA ILE A 571 -11.15 33.83 -13.10
C ILE A 571 -11.57 32.70 -14.05
N ILE A 572 -11.29 31.44 -13.70
CA ILE A 572 -11.66 30.29 -14.55
C ILE A 572 -13.19 30.12 -14.64
N LEU A 573 -13.90 30.21 -13.51
CA LEU A 573 -15.36 30.08 -13.47
C LEU A 573 -16.06 31.23 -14.24
N ASN A 574 -15.57 32.46 -14.12
CA ASN A 574 -16.15 33.63 -14.79
C ASN A 574 -15.73 33.77 -16.27
N SER A 575 -14.74 33.02 -16.74
CA SER A 575 -14.30 33.10 -18.13
C SER A 575 -15.40 32.63 -19.11
N LYS A 576 -15.51 33.32 -20.25
CA LYS A 576 -16.37 32.91 -21.38
C LYS A 576 -15.70 31.90 -22.32
N ASP A 577 -14.44 31.56 -22.06
CA ASP A 577 -13.69 30.60 -22.86
C ASP A 577 -14.27 29.19 -22.72
N LYS A 578 -13.94 28.37 -23.72
CA LYS A 578 -14.38 26.97 -23.83
C LYS A 578 -13.77 26.11 -22.73
N TYR A 579 -14.38 24.95 -22.53
CA TYR A 579 -13.84 23.88 -21.69
C TYR A 579 -12.36 23.62 -22.01
N GLY A 580 -11.53 23.59 -20.96
CA GLY A 580 -10.08 23.51 -21.07
C GLY A 580 -9.34 24.83 -20.82
N PHE A 581 -10.02 25.98 -20.66
CA PHE A 581 -9.40 27.18 -20.11
C PHE A 581 -9.03 26.99 -18.63
N GLY A 582 -7.77 27.20 -18.28
CA GLY A 582 -7.23 26.98 -16.95
C GLY A 582 -5.99 27.82 -16.67
N TYR A 583 -5.32 27.52 -15.55
CA TYR A 583 -4.14 28.23 -15.09
C TYR A 583 -2.93 27.30 -15.08
N ASP A 584 -1.91 27.62 -15.88
CA ASP A 584 -0.61 26.97 -15.84
C ASP A 584 0.27 27.61 -14.76
N VAL A 585 0.51 26.83 -13.72
CA VAL A 585 1.39 27.15 -12.58
C VAL A 585 2.84 27.39 -13.00
N ASN A 586 3.33 26.67 -14.01
CA ASN A 586 4.74 26.74 -14.39
C ASN A 586 5.04 28.06 -15.09
N THR A 587 4.23 28.44 -16.09
CA THR A 587 4.37 29.70 -16.83
C THR A 587 3.67 30.90 -16.18
N ASN A 588 2.91 30.70 -15.10
CA ASN A 588 2.11 31.73 -14.41
C ASN A 588 1.13 32.44 -15.35
N LYS A 589 0.41 31.67 -16.18
CA LYS A 589 -0.50 32.20 -17.22
C LYS A 589 -1.80 31.40 -17.30
N PHE A 590 -2.87 32.09 -17.71
CA PHE A 590 -4.09 31.40 -18.12
C PHE A 590 -3.96 30.92 -19.56
N VAL A 591 -4.29 29.66 -19.80
CA VAL A 591 -4.04 28.96 -21.08
C VAL A 591 -5.14 27.95 -21.39
N ASN A 592 -5.19 27.46 -22.63
CA ASN A 592 -5.86 26.19 -22.93
C ASN A 592 -4.97 25.04 -22.43
N MET A 593 -5.43 24.35 -21.38
CA MET A 593 -4.71 23.28 -20.69
C MET A 593 -4.37 22.13 -21.65
N VAL A 594 -5.29 21.72 -22.53
CA VAL A 594 -5.06 20.60 -23.45
C VAL A 594 -4.02 20.93 -24.51
N GLU A 595 -4.09 22.14 -25.09
CA GLU A 595 -3.13 22.61 -26.10
C GLU A 595 -1.71 22.72 -25.54
N ASN A 596 -1.59 23.15 -24.28
CA ASN A 596 -0.32 23.24 -23.54
C ASN A 596 0.12 21.91 -22.92
N GLY A 597 -0.64 20.83 -23.14
CA GLY A 597 -0.29 19.49 -22.68
C GLY A 597 -0.40 19.29 -21.17
N ILE A 598 -1.32 20.00 -20.52
CA ILE A 598 -1.70 19.85 -19.10
C ILE A 598 -3.03 19.09 -19.04
N ILE A 599 -2.94 17.76 -19.04
CA ILE A 599 -4.05 16.81 -19.12
C ILE A 599 -3.93 15.69 -18.07
N ASP A 600 -5.00 15.49 -17.31
CA ASP A 600 -5.06 14.45 -16.29
C ASP A 600 -5.77 13.21 -16.85
N SER A 601 -5.40 12.02 -16.34
CA SER A 601 -6.10 10.77 -16.67
C SER A 601 -7.54 10.81 -16.14
N THR A 602 -8.53 10.51 -17.00
CA THR A 602 -9.94 10.54 -16.62
C THR A 602 -10.24 9.56 -15.47
N ASN A 603 -9.54 8.42 -15.42
CA ASN A 603 -9.69 7.43 -14.35
C ASN A 603 -9.22 7.98 -12.99
N VAL A 604 -8.16 8.79 -12.96
CA VAL A 604 -7.61 9.42 -11.74
C VAL A 604 -8.65 10.36 -11.14
N ILE A 605 -9.20 11.26 -11.95
CA ILE A 605 -10.23 12.22 -11.55
C ILE A 605 -11.52 11.51 -11.07
N ILE A 606 -11.92 10.43 -11.74
CA ILE A 606 -13.05 9.58 -11.30
C ILE A 606 -12.74 8.90 -9.95
N SER A 607 -11.53 8.39 -9.78
CA SER A 607 -11.07 7.71 -8.56
C SER A 607 -11.10 8.64 -7.35
N VAL A 608 -10.59 9.87 -7.50
CA VAL A 608 -10.60 10.93 -6.48
C VAL A 608 -12.01 11.17 -5.96
N ILE A 609 -12.98 11.47 -6.83
CA ILE A 609 -14.38 11.71 -6.41
C ILE A 609 -15.00 10.48 -5.77
N LYS A 610 -14.82 9.31 -6.39
CA LYS A 610 -15.43 8.06 -5.92
C LYS A 610 -14.96 7.68 -4.51
N ASN A 611 -13.66 7.69 -4.27
CA ASN A 611 -13.08 7.27 -2.99
C ASN A 611 -13.35 8.33 -1.91
N SER A 612 -13.22 9.63 -2.25
CA SER A 612 -13.48 10.73 -1.32
C SER A 612 -14.93 10.75 -0.83
N CYS A 613 -15.90 10.64 -1.74
CA CYS A 613 -17.31 10.57 -1.38
C CYS A 613 -17.64 9.31 -0.57
N SER A 614 -16.98 8.17 -0.85
CA SER A 614 -17.18 6.92 -0.11
C SER A 614 -16.72 7.04 1.36
N ILE A 615 -15.50 7.52 1.61
CA ILE A 615 -14.96 7.64 2.97
C ILE A 615 -15.69 8.74 3.75
N ALA A 616 -15.95 9.89 3.13
CA ALA A 616 -16.75 10.94 3.76
C ALA A 616 -18.14 10.43 4.15
N SER A 617 -18.81 9.70 3.23
CA SER A 617 -20.11 9.07 3.50
C SER A 617 -20.08 8.14 4.72
N MET A 618 -19.03 7.34 4.88
CA MET A 618 -18.91 6.42 6.03
C MET A 618 -18.70 7.18 7.35
N VAL A 619 -17.80 8.17 7.36
CA VAL A 619 -17.48 8.97 8.56
C VAL A 619 -18.70 9.75 9.03
N LEU A 620 -19.47 10.36 8.11
CA LEU A 620 -20.69 11.12 8.45
C LEU A 620 -21.73 10.28 9.18
N THR A 621 -21.89 9.02 8.78
CA THR A 621 -22.84 8.08 9.41
C THR A 621 -22.26 7.32 10.60
N THR A 622 -21.03 7.62 11.01
CA THR A 622 -20.41 6.98 12.18
C THR A 622 -20.89 7.67 13.46
N GLU A 623 -21.68 6.95 14.26
CA GLU A 623 -22.27 7.45 15.52
C GLU A 623 -21.50 6.98 16.77
N CYS A 624 -20.62 5.99 16.65
CA CYS A 624 -19.88 5.42 17.78
C CYS A 624 -18.53 4.85 17.33
N MET A 625 -17.49 5.03 18.13
CA MET A 625 -16.18 4.40 17.96
C MET A 625 -15.71 3.76 19.27
N MET A 626 -15.19 2.53 19.16
CA MET A 626 -14.61 1.78 20.26
C MET A 626 -13.11 1.57 20.03
N VAL A 627 -12.26 2.14 20.89
CA VAL A 627 -10.79 1.97 20.84
C VAL A 627 -10.32 1.16 22.06
N ASP A 628 -9.21 0.40 21.99
CA ASP A 628 -8.71 -0.20 23.24
C ASP A 628 -8.14 0.89 24.15
N SER A 629 -8.57 0.86 25.40
CA SER A 629 -8.21 1.79 26.45
C SER A 629 -6.71 1.85 26.68
N GLU A 630 -6.16 3.06 26.70
CA GLU A 630 -4.79 3.33 27.11
C GLU A 630 -4.66 3.28 28.63
N LYS A 631 -4.87 2.09 29.21
CA LYS A 631 -4.38 1.85 30.56
C LYS A 631 -2.87 1.97 30.53
N LYS A 632 -2.33 3.05 31.10
CA LYS A 632 -0.97 3.05 31.63
C LYS A 632 -0.85 1.80 32.51
N ASP A 633 0.03 0.87 32.16
CA ASP A 633 0.39 -0.22 33.05
C ASP A 633 1.01 0.42 34.30
N LYS A 634 0.21 0.59 35.37
CA LYS A 634 0.76 0.81 36.71
C LYS A 634 1.62 -0.40 37.00
N GLY A 635 2.94 -0.19 37.00
CA GLY A 635 3.91 -1.22 36.64
C GLY A 635 3.67 -2.58 37.29
N ILE A 636 3.43 -3.60 36.47
CA ILE A 636 3.79 -4.96 36.86
C ILE A 636 5.31 -4.94 36.98
N LEU A 637 5.84 -5.07 38.20
CA LEU A 637 7.26 -4.98 38.51
C LEU A 637 8.11 -5.66 37.44
N ASP A 638 9.11 -4.93 36.92
CA ASP A 638 10.12 -5.52 36.07
C ASP A 638 10.88 -6.60 36.84
N SER A 639 10.58 -7.85 36.53
CA SER A 639 11.27 -9.02 37.10
C SER A 639 12.76 -9.14 36.70
N SER A 640 13.29 -8.22 35.88
CA SER A 640 14.72 -8.08 35.61
C SER A 640 15.45 -7.24 36.68
N LEU A 641 14.74 -6.34 37.36
CA LEU A 641 15.23 -5.55 38.50
C LEU A 641 15.07 -6.30 39.83
N ASN A 642 15.97 -7.28 40.08
CA ASN A 642 16.53 -7.69 41.39
C ASN A 642 17.13 -9.13 41.41
N ALA A 643 17.83 -9.54 40.34
CA ALA A 643 18.58 -10.81 40.35
C ALA A 643 19.90 -10.78 41.18
N ARG A 644 20.39 -9.59 41.59
CA ARG A 644 21.67 -9.44 42.32
C ARG A 644 21.58 -9.63 43.84
N ASN A 645 20.42 -9.46 44.46
CA ASN A 645 20.28 -9.47 45.93
C ASN A 645 19.98 -10.85 46.56
N TYR A 646 20.05 -11.94 45.78
CA TYR A 646 19.87 -13.32 46.26
C TYR A 646 21.16 -14.18 46.18
N LEU A 647 22.30 -13.61 46.56
CA LEU A 647 23.51 -14.36 46.90
C LEU A 647 23.69 -14.42 48.43
N PRO A 648 23.80 -15.61 49.05
CA PRO A 648 23.91 -15.71 50.51
C PRO A 648 25.23 -15.13 51.02
N LYS A 649 25.18 -14.28 52.06
CA LYS A 649 26.30 -13.52 52.65
C LYS A 649 27.46 -14.35 53.27
N HIS A 650 27.51 -15.67 53.06
CA HIS A 650 28.56 -16.55 53.60
C HIS A 650 29.35 -17.28 52.52
N ARG A 651 30.11 -16.53 51.70
CA ARG A 651 31.37 -16.96 51.05
C ARG A 651 32.09 -15.81 50.33
N ARG A 652 32.61 -14.85 51.09
CA ARG A 652 33.70 -13.96 50.66
C ARG A 652 34.84 -14.03 51.67
N ARG A 653 35.76 -14.98 51.46
CA ARG A 653 37.03 -15.07 52.18
C ARG A 653 38.08 -15.59 51.19
N GLY A 654 39.10 -14.78 50.91
CA GLY A 654 40.24 -15.13 50.06
C GLY A 654 40.00 -14.96 48.55
N TYR A 655 40.23 -13.75 48.03
CA TYR A 655 41.43 -13.43 47.23
C TYR A 655 41.53 -11.91 47.08
N ARG A 656 42.59 -11.31 47.64
CA ARG A 656 42.98 -9.90 47.48
C ARG A 656 44.44 -9.92 47.02
N SER A 657 44.70 -9.44 45.81
CA SER A 657 46.00 -8.95 45.35
C SER A 657 45.70 -7.55 44.82
N LYS A 658 45.98 -6.50 45.59
CA LYS A 658 47.30 -5.85 45.74
C LYS A 658 47.59 -4.94 44.54
N ILE A 659 48.26 -3.82 44.84
CA ILE A 659 48.45 -2.64 43.98
C ILE A 659 47.24 -1.70 43.99
N ASP A 660 47.29 -0.52 44.61
CA ASP A 660 48.10 -0.02 45.76
C ASP A 660 47.22 1.03 46.48
N ASP A 661 47.32 1.11 47.81
CA ASP A 661 47.66 2.27 48.66
C ASP A 661 47.29 3.70 48.14
N GLU A 662 46.83 4.66 48.96
CA GLU A 662 46.58 4.72 50.41
C GLU A 662 45.71 5.97 50.74
N ASN A 663 45.15 6.01 51.95
CA ASN A 663 44.47 7.12 52.66
C ASN A 663 43.07 7.52 52.12
N GLU A 664 41.95 7.25 52.82
CA GLU A 664 41.54 7.60 54.21
C GLU A 664 41.02 9.05 54.29
N GLU A 665 39.69 9.27 54.43
CA GLU A 665 38.84 9.23 55.66
C GLU A 665 38.76 10.64 56.30
N ASP A 666 37.73 11.07 57.07
CA ASP A 666 36.29 10.70 57.24
C ASP A 666 35.61 11.83 58.06
N ASP A 667 34.35 12.26 57.84
CA ASP A 667 33.51 12.23 56.62
C ASP A 667 32.73 13.58 56.54
N GLU A 668 31.53 13.86 57.09
CA GLU A 668 30.34 13.14 57.60
C GLU A 668 29.14 14.16 57.65
N ASP A 669 27.90 13.66 57.66
CA ASP A 669 26.63 14.24 58.18
C ASP A 669 25.95 15.52 57.59
N ASP A 670 24.90 15.22 56.80
CA ASP A 670 23.46 15.44 57.12
C ASP A 670 22.81 16.85 57.25
N LEU A 671 21.47 16.80 57.15
CA LEU A 671 20.45 17.84 57.38
C LEU A 671 20.28 18.87 56.24
N ASP A 672 19.11 19.47 56.03
CA ASP A 672 17.70 19.02 56.08
C ASP A 672 16.88 20.13 55.36
N ASP A 673 15.67 19.81 54.92
CA ASP A 673 14.46 20.65 54.84
C ASP A 673 14.43 22.13 54.31
N ASP A 674 13.30 22.40 53.65
CA ASP A 674 12.49 23.63 53.64
C ASP A 674 12.83 24.94 52.84
N GLU A 675 11.83 25.28 52.01
CA GLU A 675 11.10 26.57 51.88
C GLU A 675 11.62 27.83 51.15
N GLU A 676 10.61 28.60 50.68
CA GLU A 676 10.51 30.01 50.21
C GLU A 676 11.33 30.45 48.96
N ASP A 677 10.72 30.85 47.84
CA ASP A 677 9.80 31.97 47.52
C ASP A 677 10.49 33.34 47.29
N ASP A 678 9.92 34.06 46.31
CA ASP A 678 9.93 35.52 46.03
C ASP A 678 11.17 36.28 45.49
N GLU A 679 10.90 36.99 44.37
CA GLU A 679 11.18 38.43 44.06
C GLU A 679 12.66 38.94 44.08
N GLU A 680 13.10 39.98 43.35
CA GLU A 680 12.47 40.96 42.43
C GLU A 680 13.58 41.55 41.48
N ASP A 681 13.27 42.62 40.72
CA ASP A 681 14.21 43.66 40.22
C ASP A 681 15.25 43.34 39.11
N ASP A 682 15.63 44.24 38.19
CA ASP A 682 14.96 45.43 37.62
C ASP A 682 15.77 45.93 36.36
N GLU A 683 15.42 47.12 35.86
CA GLU A 683 16.18 48.03 34.96
C GLU A 683 16.00 47.88 33.42
N GLU A 684 15.19 48.81 32.90
CA GLU A 684 15.20 49.35 31.55
C GLU A 684 16.46 50.22 31.33
N ASP A 685 16.89 50.43 30.08
CA ASP A 685 17.61 51.67 29.70
C ASP A 685 17.38 51.97 28.21
N GLU A 686 17.28 53.26 27.89
CA GLU A 686 16.74 53.81 26.64
C GLU A 686 17.77 54.06 25.51
N ASP A 687 17.24 54.17 24.29
CA ASP A 687 17.63 55.05 23.16
C ASP A 687 19.09 55.24 22.70
N GLU A 688 19.28 55.14 21.38
CA GLU A 688 19.86 56.23 20.57
C GLU A 688 19.43 56.05 19.08
N GLU A 689 18.68 57.03 18.54
CA GLU A 689 18.49 57.21 17.09
C GLU A 689 19.69 58.01 16.53
N ASP A 690 20.04 57.80 15.25
CA ASP A 690 20.73 58.83 14.47
C ASP A 690 20.46 58.65 12.95
N GLU A 691 20.57 59.77 12.22
CA GLU A 691 19.78 60.07 11.03
C GLU A 691 20.46 59.85 9.64
N GLU A 692 19.58 59.84 8.63
CA GLU A 692 19.71 60.49 7.30
C GLU A 692 20.46 59.88 6.07
N ASP A 693 19.76 60.10 4.94
CA ASP A 693 20.19 60.46 3.58
C ASP A 693 20.74 59.43 2.55
N ASP A 694 19.79 58.93 1.74
CA ASP A 694 19.47 59.38 0.36
C ASP A 694 20.46 59.29 -0.84
N GLU A 695 19.78 59.24 -1.99
CA GLU A 695 20.15 59.50 -3.39
C GLU A 695 20.59 58.38 -4.34
N GLU A 696 20.12 58.57 -5.58
CA GLU A 696 19.99 57.61 -6.68
C GLU A 696 21.21 57.64 -7.62
N GLY A 697 21.36 56.60 -8.46
CA GLY A 697 22.40 56.57 -9.49
C GLY A 697 22.18 55.46 -10.51
N GLU A 698 21.47 55.77 -11.60
CA GLU A 698 21.36 54.92 -12.78
C GLU A 698 22.63 54.95 -13.68
N ASP A 699 22.57 54.13 -14.74
CA ASP A 699 23.35 54.17 -15.99
C ASP A 699 24.73 53.46 -16.12
N ASP A 700 24.66 52.39 -16.92
CA ASP A 700 25.47 52.09 -18.11
C ASP A 700 27.02 52.07 -18.09
N GLY A 701 27.55 50.92 -18.51
CA GLY A 701 28.53 50.95 -19.61
C GLY A 701 29.82 50.12 -19.49
N TYR A 702 29.81 48.94 -20.12
CA TYR A 702 30.92 48.35 -20.90
C TYR A 702 32.34 48.14 -20.31
N ASN A 703 32.74 46.85 -20.37
CA ASN A 703 33.92 46.29 -21.08
C ASN A 703 35.19 45.80 -20.35
N TYR A 704 35.57 44.58 -20.78
CA TYR A 704 36.89 43.93 -20.92
C TYR A 704 37.74 43.52 -19.70
N ASP A 705 37.90 42.19 -19.62
CA ASP A 705 39.11 41.38 -19.37
C ASP A 705 40.18 41.84 -18.36
N GLU A 706 40.33 41.07 -17.28
CA GLU A 706 41.51 40.19 -17.07
C GLU A 706 41.14 38.92 -16.28
#